data_AF-A0ABD1H7A5-F1
#
_entry.id   AF-A0ABD1H7A5-F1
#
_cell.length_a   1.000
_cell.length_b   1.000
_cell.length_c   1.000
_cell.angle_alpha   90.00
_cell.angle_beta   90.00
_cell.angle_gamma   90.00
#
_symmetry.space_group_name_H-M   'P 1'
#
loop_
_entity.id
_entity.type
_entity.pdbx_description
1 polymer ?
#
loop_
_entity_poly.entity_id
_entity_poly.type
_entity_poly.pdbx_seq_one_letter_code
_entity_poly.pdbx_strand_id
1 'polypeptide(L)'
;MSSHFMIWNAQGVANSRTQGTLKNMIDMYSVMFAAVIEPQTDPRPSFYSRRFGLQFGCANTSGKIWIFAHRDWHVEVVDDSDQVIHVRVSAAIFSVPIYLSIVYAKCTRGGRYSLWNKLRDISLLTDGLPWLVGGDFNTFLTEEERQGGTAERHGEMMDFADAIADCQLFDPGFDGPSFTWSRNGLWERLDRVLLGEHWTTVFAATRVTHLPRISSDHAPLLVRCQASLQVPRPSFRFQNMWTRHHTFKEEIARAWTADTGFLGMLNLQFKLSRIKSFLKRWNRDVFGNIFEKLREAEEAVTIAQAAYDGDPTATHRAELSRCTAEYEGVQSLTSEEEIRQSAVGFFQQLLTSDIEQLEEPDLEILHSLPESVDRQGLCTVPESAEVRAAVFSISGDSASGPDGFSSLFFQHCWDIVGADVVAAVEDFFRGAYMPRSFTATTITLLPKKANPATWAEYRPISLCNVTNKIISKILTSRLAPLLPLVVAPNQSGFVKGRLLSDNVLLAKETIHDIGRTLLKRAPSPNLVLKLDMAKAYDRVQWPFLLMVLENMGFPPGWVSMIRRCISSCWFSVLVNGTSAGFFQSTRGLRQGDPLSPSLFVLAADYLSRSLDGLVGTHPDMAEAVERLVHCLDHYSAVSGQMVNREKSHFFLHVKFGSWADTVASVMEPYDYWLNELEQIMARFFWGTVGQQRKIHWVSWKRKICLPLDEGGLGIRRFRELVLAFSIKLWWRFIAQDSLWAQFTMRKYCILPDRAFIAPYSVHDSPIWRRLTVIRGQVHGLIRWSLGEGKISFWDDVWLGDRPLRTYCHPGMDLPVAEVSSFWHDYTWHVDRLHDFLALHGVPAHVLDLIRAVPIEVGGRDVMRWSLTGDGEFSTASAWELVRTRSSRHFGLRMIWNAGLTPTISVFIWRLLLQKIPVECHVQSRGIHLASKCLCCVSSSSVESLQHLFVSNESAITVWDYFDGWFPDLSTHIHTCTDIALRLGFWWRSFHRAPTLHISFIIPCLVYWFIWTERNSCKHRGISFRTSHVIWQVIHQLRTLVAAGVLVPLHWRGCTPDVDFMPFAPPRRRVLRSLSVLWHPPDAPWVKLNTDGAYSTSTGQAGGGGLVRGSDGSLLGAFCTPLVAASAFEAELLALLHGLTMATQFSSQVWIELDAAAVVAVFTSGRRGAADVRHHMARIRPLLSQLQTRFSHIHREGNRAADFLAGRGVQTPALTFYDADTAPRHLKALVRMDQLGYPNFRFRYRDG
;
A
#
# COMPACT_ATOMS: atom_id res chain seq x y z
N MET A 1 -13.28 10.36 34.28
CA MET A 1 -14.20 11.51 34.25
C MET A 1 -13.41 12.76 34.65
N SER A 2 -13.55 13.86 33.90
CA SER A 2 -12.89 15.14 34.16
C SER A 2 -13.92 16.18 34.59
N SER A 3 -13.61 16.97 35.60
CA SER A 3 -14.43 18.07 36.11
C SER A 3 -13.75 19.39 35.78
N HIS A 4 -14.48 20.33 35.19
CA HIS A 4 -13.94 21.65 34.83
C HIS A 4 -14.62 22.75 35.65
N PHE A 5 -13.82 23.63 36.24
CA PHE A 5 -14.25 24.81 36.96
C PHE A 5 -13.76 26.06 36.22
N MET A 6 -14.55 27.12 36.21
CA MET A 6 -14.13 28.39 35.64
C MET A 6 -14.36 29.52 36.64
N ILE A 7 -13.38 30.40 36.80
CA ILE A 7 -13.46 31.57 37.67
C ILE A 7 -13.02 32.77 36.84
N TRP A 8 -13.86 33.80 36.75
CA TRP A 8 -13.54 34.96 35.92
C TRP A 8 -14.05 36.27 36.52
N ASN A 9 -13.15 37.23 36.73
CA ASN A 9 -13.50 38.63 36.94
C ASN A 9 -13.90 39.26 35.60
N ALA A 10 -15.21 39.32 35.37
CA ALA A 10 -15.79 39.66 34.07
C ALA A 10 -16.05 41.17 33.89
N GLN A 11 -15.92 41.97 34.95
CA GLN A 11 -16.17 43.43 34.97
C GLN A 11 -17.42 43.87 34.17
N GLY A 12 -18.54 43.16 34.35
CA GLY A 12 -19.80 43.46 33.67
C GLY A 12 -20.34 42.34 32.79
N VAL A 13 -21.22 41.53 33.36
CA VAL A 13 -21.91 40.43 32.66
C VAL A 13 -23.16 40.91 31.92
N ALA A 14 -23.57 42.17 32.04
CA ALA A 14 -24.71 42.73 31.29
C ALA A 14 -24.42 42.92 29.79
N ASN A 15 -23.14 43.04 29.41
CA ASN A 15 -22.69 43.17 28.03
C ASN A 15 -22.94 41.87 27.26
N SER A 16 -23.65 41.94 26.12
CA SER A 16 -23.95 40.78 25.26
C SER A 16 -22.69 40.07 24.75
N ARG A 17 -21.59 40.81 24.56
CA ARG A 17 -20.29 40.24 24.17
C ARG A 17 -19.67 39.41 25.28
N THR A 18 -19.68 39.92 26.52
CA THR A 18 -19.20 39.21 27.71
C THR A 18 -20.06 37.98 27.98
N GLN A 19 -21.39 38.07 27.83
CA GLN A 19 -22.30 36.91 27.95
C GLN A 19 -22.03 35.84 26.90
N GLY A 20 -21.88 36.25 25.64
CA GLY A 20 -21.58 35.33 24.55
C GLY A 20 -20.22 34.65 24.75
N THR A 21 -19.21 35.42 25.18
CA THR A 21 -17.86 34.89 25.48
C THR A 21 -17.90 33.89 26.63
N LEU A 22 -18.56 34.24 27.75
CA LEU A 22 -18.72 33.38 28.91
C LEU A 22 -19.48 32.09 28.54
N LYS A 23 -20.60 32.21 27.82
CA LYS A 23 -21.36 31.04 27.35
C LYS A 23 -20.52 30.13 26.47
N ASN A 24 -19.82 30.71 25.49
CA ASN A 24 -18.96 29.95 24.59
C ASN A 24 -17.85 29.24 25.36
N MET A 25 -17.23 29.88 26.36
CA MET A 25 -16.21 29.24 27.21
C MET A 25 -16.80 28.10 28.06
N ILE A 26 -17.99 28.30 28.65
CA ILE A 26 -18.70 27.25 29.41
C ILE A 26 -18.97 26.04 28.52
N ASP A 27 -19.51 26.27 27.32
CA ASP A 27 -19.84 25.21 26.36
C ASP A 27 -18.56 24.53 25.83
N MET A 28 -17.55 25.32 25.44
CA MET A 28 -16.28 24.87 24.87
C MET A 28 -15.47 23.99 25.84
N TYR A 29 -15.42 24.37 27.11
CA TYR A 29 -14.65 23.64 28.12
C TYR A 29 -15.51 22.69 28.97
N SER A 30 -16.80 22.56 28.67
CA SER A 30 -17.74 21.74 29.45
C SER A 30 -17.65 22.04 30.95
N VAL A 31 -17.77 23.33 31.29
CA VAL A 31 -17.61 23.83 32.66
C VAL A 31 -18.80 23.38 33.51
N MET A 32 -18.52 22.68 34.61
CA MET A 32 -19.53 22.14 35.53
C MET A 32 -19.84 23.10 36.67
N PHE A 33 -18.89 23.97 37.02
CA PHE A 33 -19.04 25.03 38.02
C PHE A 33 -18.35 26.29 37.52
N ALA A 34 -19.08 27.41 37.47
CA ALA A 34 -18.58 28.68 36.99
C ALA A 34 -18.78 29.76 38.06
N ALA A 35 -17.77 30.60 38.26
CA ALA A 35 -17.82 31.76 39.13
C ALA A 35 -17.54 33.03 38.32
N VAL A 36 -18.39 34.03 38.47
CA VAL A 36 -18.29 35.34 37.84
C VAL A 36 -18.13 36.39 38.91
N ILE A 37 -17.02 37.12 38.87
CA ILE A 37 -16.67 38.20 39.78
C ILE A 37 -16.90 39.53 39.06
N GLU A 38 -17.37 40.54 39.81
CA GLU A 38 -17.81 41.84 39.30
C GLU A 38 -18.78 41.76 38.10
N PRO A 39 -19.99 41.20 38.27
CA PRO A 39 -20.97 41.15 37.20
C PRO A 39 -21.56 42.52 36.79
N GLN A 40 -21.31 43.59 37.58
CA GLN A 40 -21.74 44.99 37.37
C GLN A 40 -23.21 45.15 36.92
N THR A 41 -24.11 44.37 37.51
CA THR A 41 -25.55 44.44 37.26
C THR A 41 -26.32 43.92 38.48
N ASP A 42 -27.61 44.21 38.57
CA ASP A 42 -28.45 43.75 39.67
C ASP A 42 -28.43 42.20 39.79
N PRO A 43 -28.27 41.65 41.01
CA PRO A 43 -28.08 40.22 41.24
C PRO A 43 -29.29 39.40 40.80
N ARG A 44 -29.19 38.83 39.59
CA ARG A 44 -30.18 37.88 39.01
C ARG A 44 -29.52 36.57 38.54
N PRO A 45 -28.71 35.90 39.38
CA PRO A 45 -27.94 34.74 38.97
C PRO A 45 -28.82 33.59 38.44
N SER A 46 -30.03 33.37 38.98
CA SER A 46 -30.94 32.35 38.45
C SER A 46 -31.38 32.61 37.00
N PHE A 47 -31.53 33.87 36.58
CA PHE A 47 -31.83 34.22 35.18
C PHE A 47 -30.67 33.86 34.25
N TYR A 48 -29.45 34.19 34.67
CA TYR A 48 -28.24 33.94 33.89
C TYR A 48 -27.84 32.47 33.86
N SER A 49 -28.11 31.70 34.92
CA SER A 49 -27.83 30.26 34.98
C SER A 49 -28.42 29.52 33.77
N ARG A 50 -29.72 29.69 33.51
CA ARG A 50 -30.43 29.09 32.36
C ARG A 50 -29.83 29.50 31.02
N ARG A 51 -29.37 30.75 30.92
CA ARG A 51 -28.77 31.31 29.70
C ARG A 51 -27.40 30.68 29.41
N PHE A 52 -26.66 30.34 30.45
CA PHE A 52 -25.37 29.65 30.37
C PHE A 52 -25.50 28.12 30.36
N GLY A 53 -26.72 27.56 30.36
CA GLY A 53 -26.94 26.11 30.39
C GLY A 53 -26.68 25.47 31.75
N LEU A 54 -26.58 26.27 32.82
CA LEU A 54 -26.39 25.84 34.19
C LEU A 54 -27.73 25.94 34.95
N GLN A 55 -27.98 25.06 35.91
CA GLN A 55 -29.30 24.98 36.56
C GLN A 55 -29.33 25.61 37.96
N PHE A 56 -28.16 25.79 38.57
CA PHE A 56 -27.99 26.50 39.82
C PHE A 56 -27.33 27.86 39.58
N GLY A 57 -27.75 28.88 40.33
CA GLY A 57 -27.13 30.19 40.32
C GLY A 57 -27.42 30.95 41.61
N CYS A 58 -26.39 31.39 42.33
CA CYS A 58 -26.52 32.27 43.49
C CYS A 58 -25.47 33.38 43.49
N ALA A 59 -25.73 34.42 44.27
CA ALA A 59 -24.82 35.55 44.47
C ALA A 59 -24.47 35.64 45.95
N ASN A 60 -23.27 36.11 46.25
CA ASN A 60 -22.83 36.37 47.62
C ASN A 60 -23.54 37.61 48.21
N THR A 61 -23.37 37.85 49.51
CA THR A 61 -23.99 38.96 50.25
C THR A 61 -23.71 40.35 49.66
N SER A 62 -22.55 40.58 49.03
CA SER A 62 -22.25 41.85 48.35
C SER A 62 -22.78 41.95 46.92
N GLY A 63 -23.30 40.86 46.37
CA GLY A 63 -23.77 40.76 44.98
C GLY A 63 -22.65 40.78 43.94
N LYS A 64 -21.38 40.83 44.36
CA LYS A 64 -20.21 40.97 43.49
C LYS A 64 -19.60 39.64 43.04
N ILE A 65 -19.97 38.53 43.67
CA ILE A 65 -19.51 37.18 43.33
C ILE A 65 -20.75 36.35 43.02
N TRP A 66 -20.86 35.86 41.79
CA TRP A 66 -21.92 34.96 41.36
C TRP A 66 -21.35 33.59 41.07
N ILE A 67 -22.00 32.53 41.53
CA ILE A 67 -21.62 31.15 41.24
C ILE A 67 -22.75 30.44 40.52
N PHE A 68 -22.38 29.49 39.66
CA PHE A 68 -23.27 28.71 38.83
C PHE A 68 -22.80 27.26 38.81
N ALA A 69 -23.75 26.32 38.77
CA ALA A 69 -23.41 24.90 38.71
C ALA A 69 -24.34 24.10 37.79
N HIS A 70 -23.79 23.03 37.24
CA HIS A 70 -24.52 22.04 36.44
C HIS A 70 -25.54 21.30 37.30
N ARG A 71 -26.59 20.76 36.67
CA ARG A 71 -27.70 20.08 37.36
C ARG A 71 -27.29 18.88 38.21
N ASP A 72 -26.19 18.25 37.83
CA ASP A 72 -25.69 17.03 38.48
C ASP A 72 -24.82 17.35 39.72
N TRP A 73 -24.60 18.63 40.02
CA TRP A 73 -23.80 19.10 41.14
C TRP A 73 -24.71 19.82 42.14
N HIS A 74 -24.85 19.23 43.32
CA HIS A 74 -25.56 19.83 44.44
C HIS A 74 -24.65 20.83 45.15
N VAL A 75 -25.06 22.09 45.23
CA VAL A 75 -24.30 23.18 45.85
C VAL A 75 -25.06 23.72 47.06
N GLU A 76 -24.38 23.76 48.20
CA GLU A 76 -24.88 24.31 49.47
C GLU A 76 -23.97 25.45 49.92
N VAL A 77 -24.53 26.63 50.21
CA VAL A 77 -23.76 27.76 50.76
C VAL A 77 -23.54 27.54 52.24
N VAL A 78 -22.28 27.44 52.66
CA VAL A 78 -21.87 27.14 54.04
C VAL A 78 -21.51 28.41 54.79
N ASP A 79 -20.82 29.34 54.11
CA ASP A 79 -20.48 30.64 54.66
C ASP A 79 -20.48 31.68 53.53
N ASP A 80 -20.84 32.92 53.84
CA ASP A 80 -20.94 34.03 52.90
C ASP A 80 -20.58 35.35 53.60
N SER A 81 -19.74 36.14 52.94
CA SER A 81 -19.32 37.47 53.38
C SER A 81 -19.12 38.41 52.18
N ASP A 82 -18.76 39.66 52.47
CA ASP A 82 -18.61 40.69 51.45
C ASP A 82 -17.51 40.40 50.42
N GLN A 83 -16.48 39.61 50.79
CA GLN A 83 -15.29 39.30 49.97
C GLN A 83 -15.14 37.80 49.62
N VAL A 84 -15.95 36.89 50.18
CA VAL A 84 -15.88 35.45 49.86
C VAL A 84 -17.24 34.78 49.97
N ILE A 85 -17.54 33.85 49.07
CA ILE A 85 -18.62 32.87 49.20
C ILE A 85 -18.02 31.47 49.29
N HIS A 86 -18.38 30.72 50.33
CA HIS A 86 -17.89 29.38 50.60
C HIS A 86 -19.02 28.37 50.46
N VAL A 87 -18.84 27.40 49.57
CA VAL A 87 -19.86 26.41 49.24
C VAL A 87 -19.35 24.99 49.36
N ARG A 88 -20.22 24.10 49.80
CA ARG A 88 -20.04 22.66 49.78
C ARG A 88 -20.71 22.10 48.53
N VAL A 89 -19.96 21.30 47.77
CA VAL A 89 -20.41 20.73 46.50
C VAL A 89 -20.36 19.21 46.57
N SER A 90 -21.48 18.57 46.23
CA SER A 90 -21.63 17.12 46.15
C SER A 90 -22.07 16.70 44.75
N ALA A 91 -21.43 15.68 44.19
CA ALA A 91 -21.78 15.11 42.89
C ALA A 91 -21.43 13.61 42.88
N ALA A 92 -22.12 12.81 42.08
CA ALA A 92 -21.90 11.36 41.99
C ALA A 92 -20.46 10.95 41.59
N ILE A 93 -19.72 11.89 41.00
CA ILE A 93 -18.34 11.70 40.54
C ILE A 93 -17.30 11.93 41.65
N PHE A 94 -17.67 12.53 42.78
CA PHE A 94 -16.76 12.77 43.90
C PHE A 94 -16.89 11.64 44.93
N SER A 95 -15.77 11.10 45.40
CA SER A 95 -15.74 10.11 46.47
C SER A 95 -16.14 10.70 47.83
N VAL A 96 -15.90 12.00 48.02
CA VAL A 96 -16.33 12.81 49.18
C VAL A 96 -16.76 14.20 48.69
N PRO A 97 -17.63 14.93 49.41
CA PRO A 97 -17.95 16.32 49.08
C PRO A 97 -16.70 17.19 49.06
N ILE A 98 -16.70 18.20 48.19
CA ILE A 98 -15.62 19.18 48.08
C ILE A 98 -16.09 20.56 48.50
N TYR A 99 -15.17 21.40 48.94
CA TYR A 99 -15.42 22.80 49.29
C TYR A 99 -14.82 23.75 48.25
N LEU A 100 -15.58 24.77 47.86
CA LEU A 100 -15.13 25.84 46.96
C LEU A 100 -15.33 27.19 47.66
N SER A 101 -14.26 27.98 47.77
CA SER A 101 -14.32 29.38 48.23
C SER A 101 -14.01 30.30 47.07
N ILE A 102 -14.97 31.12 46.64
CA ILE A 102 -14.74 32.11 45.59
C ILE A 102 -14.49 33.47 46.22
N VAL A 103 -13.36 34.08 45.88
CA VAL A 103 -12.84 35.29 46.52
C VAL A 103 -12.89 36.50 45.60
N TYR A 104 -13.25 37.65 46.16
CA TYR A 104 -13.04 38.97 45.59
C TYR A 104 -12.58 39.92 46.70
N ALA A 105 -11.26 40.07 46.83
CA ALA A 105 -10.63 40.81 47.91
C ALA A 105 -10.71 42.33 47.70
N LYS A 106 -10.65 43.12 48.78
CA LYS A 106 -10.56 44.58 48.71
C LYS A 106 -9.17 45.03 48.22
N CYS A 107 -9.13 46.17 47.53
CA CYS A 107 -7.88 46.71 46.97
C CYS A 107 -6.92 47.29 48.03
N THR A 108 -7.36 47.52 49.27
CA THR A 108 -6.51 48.06 50.36
C THR A 108 -6.03 46.97 51.30
N ARG A 109 -4.75 47.03 51.73
CA ARG A 109 -4.17 46.13 52.75
C ARG A 109 -5.07 45.96 53.98
N GLY A 110 -5.53 47.09 54.54
CA GLY A 110 -6.43 47.13 55.70
C GLY A 110 -7.75 46.37 55.48
N GLY A 111 -8.31 46.46 54.27
CA GLY A 111 -9.56 45.80 53.90
C GLY A 111 -9.44 44.29 53.70
N ARG A 112 -8.24 43.79 53.36
CA ARG A 112 -7.98 42.35 53.15
C ARG A 112 -7.81 41.56 54.44
N TYR A 113 -7.44 42.19 55.57
CA TYR A 113 -7.30 41.48 56.86
C TYR A 113 -8.56 40.71 57.27
N SER A 114 -9.76 41.28 57.01
CA SER A 114 -11.00 40.58 57.32
C SER A 114 -11.19 39.33 56.45
N LEU A 115 -10.75 39.36 55.19
CA LEU A 115 -10.76 38.19 54.31
C LEU A 115 -9.74 37.14 54.78
N TRP A 116 -8.52 37.55 55.15
CA TRP A 116 -7.49 36.62 55.66
C TRP A 116 -7.95 35.89 56.92
N ASN A 117 -8.51 36.61 57.90
CA ASN A 117 -9.09 35.99 59.09
C ASN A 117 -10.26 35.07 58.72
N LYS A 118 -11.11 35.48 57.76
CA LYS A 118 -12.23 34.66 57.31
C LYS A 118 -11.77 33.36 56.63
N LEU A 119 -10.70 33.38 55.85
CA LEU A 119 -10.13 32.17 55.26
C LEU A 119 -9.55 31.24 56.33
N ARG A 120 -8.95 31.77 57.41
CA ARG A 120 -8.52 30.98 58.57
C ARG A 120 -9.70 30.35 59.31
N ASP A 121 -10.81 31.07 59.46
CA ASP A 121 -12.02 30.51 60.05
C ASP A 121 -12.61 29.41 59.14
N ILE A 122 -12.63 29.63 57.82
CA ILE A 122 -13.12 28.65 56.84
C ILE A 122 -12.22 27.41 56.81
N SER A 123 -10.90 27.54 56.93
CA SER A 123 -10.01 26.38 56.91
C SER A 123 -10.36 25.40 58.04
N LEU A 124 -10.76 25.91 59.22
CA LEU A 124 -11.26 25.10 60.34
C LEU A 124 -12.61 24.41 60.03
N LEU A 125 -13.45 25.01 59.17
CA LEU A 125 -14.75 24.44 58.77
C LEU A 125 -14.63 23.31 57.73
N THR A 126 -13.51 23.22 57.02
CA THR A 126 -13.33 22.20 55.97
C THR A 126 -13.12 20.79 56.52
N ASP A 127 -12.78 20.63 57.80
CA ASP A 127 -12.63 19.35 58.52
C ASP A 127 -11.80 18.29 57.75
N GLY A 128 -10.71 18.73 57.11
CA GLY A 128 -9.82 17.84 56.33
C GLY A 128 -10.40 17.35 55.00
N LEU A 129 -11.50 17.93 54.52
CA LEU A 129 -12.05 17.63 53.19
C LEU A 129 -11.39 18.46 52.07
N PRO A 130 -11.44 17.99 50.81
CA PRO A 130 -10.89 18.70 49.66
C PRO A 130 -11.40 20.14 49.54
N TRP A 131 -10.49 21.11 49.54
CA TRP A 131 -10.83 22.54 49.47
C TRP A 131 -10.07 23.25 48.35
N LEU A 132 -10.80 24.04 47.56
CA LEU A 132 -10.26 24.95 46.55
C LEU A 132 -10.69 26.38 46.88
N VAL A 133 -9.73 27.31 46.88
CA VAL A 133 -9.96 28.75 47.00
C VAL A 133 -9.55 29.40 45.70
N GLY A 134 -10.41 30.18 45.06
CA GLY A 134 -10.03 30.85 43.82
C GLY A 134 -10.79 32.12 43.51
N GLY A 135 -10.16 33.05 42.81
CA GLY A 135 -10.74 34.34 42.49
C GLY A 135 -9.70 35.45 42.43
N ASP A 136 -10.16 36.68 42.61
CA ASP A 136 -9.35 37.88 42.54
C ASP A 136 -8.92 38.30 43.96
N PHE A 137 -7.63 38.17 44.24
CA PHE A 137 -7.05 38.48 45.55
C PHE A 137 -6.58 39.93 45.67
N ASN A 138 -6.59 40.71 44.58
CA ASN A 138 -6.12 42.10 44.54
C ASN A 138 -4.72 42.30 45.18
N THR A 139 -3.88 41.26 45.14
CA THR A 139 -2.49 41.24 45.61
C THR A 139 -1.76 40.04 44.99
N PHE A 140 -0.43 40.05 44.99
CA PHE A 140 0.43 39.00 44.42
C PHE A 140 1.44 38.48 45.46
N LEU A 141 2.09 37.34 45.20
CA LEU A 141 2.94 36.65 46.19
C LEU A 141 4.42 37.01 46.09
N THR A 142 4.91 37.30 44.89
CA THR A 142 6.33 37.52 44.61
C THR A 142 6.51 38.74 43.71
N GLU A 143 7.60 39.48 43.83
CA GLU A 143 7.85 40.65 42.96
C GLU A 143 7.88 40.30 41.46
N GLU A 144 8.20 39.05 41.11
CA GLU A 144 8.20 38.51 39.75
C GLU A 144 6.78 38.45 39.13
N GLU A 145 5.73 38.52 39.94
CA GLU A 145 4.33 38.49 39.50
C GLU A 145 3.79 39.88 39.12
N ARG A 146 4.68 40.88 39.07
CA ARG A 146 4.39 42.26 38.66
C ARG A 146 5.39 42.76 37.62
N GLN A 147 4.91 43.54 36.66
CA GLN A 147 5.73 44.26 35.70
C GLN A 147 5.18 45.68 35.47
N GLY A 148 6.00 46.69 35.78
CA GLY A 148 5.65 48.12 35.69
C GLY A 148 5.14 48.74 37.01
N GLY A 149 5.08 50.07 37.06
CA GLY A 149 4.62 50.84 38.25
C GLY A 149 5.71 51.20 39.26
N THR A 150 5.32 51.84 40.38
CA THR A 150 6.20 52.20 41.50
C THR A 150 6.41 51.01 42.45
N ALA A 151 7.58 50.91 43.07
CA ALA A 151 7.91 49.85 44.03
C ALA A 151 6.87 49.76 45.17
N GLU A 152 6.38 48.54 45.42
CA GLU A 152 5.29 48.30 46.36
C GLU A 152 5.81 47.98 47.77
N ARG A 153 4.95 48.11 48.77
CA ARG A 153 5.30 47.90 50.18
C ARG A 153 5.20 46.41 50.50
N HIS A 154 6.34 45.75 50.73
CA HIS A 154 6.50 44.30 50.99
C HIS A 154 5.50 43.68 52.00
N GLY A 155 4.93 44.47 52.92
CA GLY A 155 3.99 43.98 53.92
C GLY A 155 2.68 43.41 53.37
N GLU A 156 2.23 43.79 52.17
CA GLU A 156 1.00 43.24 51.59
C GLU A 156 1.19 41.79 51.10
N MET A 157 2.35 41.51 50.52
CA MET A 157 2.74 40.17 50.02
C MET A 157 2.94 39.20 51.18
N MET A 158 3.58 39.67 52.27
CA MET A 158 3.81 38.87 53.48
C MET A 158 2.48 38.49 54.14
N ASP A 159 1.56 39.45 54.33
CA ASP A 159 0.25 39.15 54.93
C ASP A 159 -0.53 38.10 54.12
N PHE A 160 -0.40 38.11 52.79
CA PHE A 160 -1.04 37.12 51.91
C PHE A 160 -0.34 35.76 51.97
N ALA A 161 1.00 35.72 51.94
CA ALA A 161 1.77 34.50 52.07
C ALA A 161 1.52 33.82 53.43
N ASP A 162 1.45 34.60 54.51
CA ASP A 162 1.12 34.11 55.86
C ASP A 162 -0.30 33.52 55.89
N ALA A 163 -1.28 34.20 55.28
CA ALA A 163 -2.65 33.68 55.20
C ALA A 163 -2.74 32.35 54.43
N ILE A 164 -1.98 32.20 53.34
CA ILE A 164 -1.89 30.94 52.59
C ILE A 164 -1.28 29.83 53.45
N ALA A 165 -0.15 30.13 54.12
CA ALA A 165 0.56 29.20 54.98
C ALA A 165 -0.30 28.74 56.17
N ASP A 166 -0.96 29.68 56.87
CA ASP A 166 -1.85 29.42 57.99
C ASP A 166 -3.03 28.52 57.59
N CYS A 167 -3.52 28.66 56.36
CA CYS A 167 -4.63 27.87 55.82
C CYS A 167 -4.18 26.54 55.19
N GLN A 168 -2.87 26.22 55.19
CA GLN A 168 -2.29 25.06 54.52
C GLN A 168 -2.69 24.95 53.04
N LEU A 169 -2.79 26.11 52.39
CA LEU A 169 -3.08 26.21 50.98
C LEU A 169 -1.77 26.23 50.19
N PHE A 170 -1.79 25.72 48.97
CA PHE A 170 -0.67 25.84 48.03
C PHE A 170 -1.14 26.27 46.64
N ASP A 171 -0.28 26.97 45.92
CA ASP A 171 -0.50 27.30 44.51
C ASP A 171 -0.07 26.12 43.63
N PRO A 172 -0.98 25.49 42.85
CA PRO A 172 -0.64 24.36 41.99
C PRO A 172 0.17 24.75 40.74
N GLY A 173 0.48 26.02 40.54
CA GLY A 173 1.03 26.55 39.30
C GLY A 173 -0.04 26.70 38.22
N PHE A 174 0.38 27.19 37.05
CA PHE A 174 -0.53 27.47 35.94
C PHE A 174 0.14 27.31 34.59
N ASP A 175 -0.68 27.18 33.55
CA ASP A 175 -0.28 27.31 32.15
C ASP A 175 -0.93 28.55 31.52
N GLY A 176 -0.28 29.13 30.51
CA GLY A 176 -0.76 30.33 29.82
C GLY A 176 -0.01 31.60 30.23
N PRO A 177 -0.58 32.81 29.98
CA PRO A 177 0.08 34.07 30.26
C PRO A 177 0.43 34.26 31.74
N SER A 178 1.64 34.78 32.02
CA SER A 178 2.14 34.97 33.40
C SER A 178 1.34 35.96 34.24
N PHE A 179 0.69 36.93 33.60
CA PHE A 179 -0.09 37.97 34.26
C PHE A 179 -1.57 37.78 33.93
N THR A 180 -2.42 37.80 34.95
CA THR A 180 -3.88 37.66 34.78
C THR A 180 -4.55 39.00 34.55
N TRP A 181 -3.99 40.08 35.08
CA TRP A 181 -4.52 41.44 34.95
C TRP A 181 -3.54 42.38 34.25
N SER A 182 -4.05 43.31 33.46
CA SER A 182 -3.23 44.35 32.82
C SER A 182 -3.98 45.64 32.55
N ARG A 183 -3.39 46.79 32.91
CA ARG A 183 -3.94 48.12 32.57
C ARG A 183 -2.84 49.16 32.41
N ASN A 184 -2.87 49.92 31.33
CA ASN A 184 -1.96 51.06 31.07
C ASN A 184 -0.46 50.74 31.26
N GLY A 185 -0.01 49.55 30.84
CA GLY A 185 1.40 49.14 30.95
C GLY A 185 1.83 48.59 32.31
N LEU A 186 0.89 48.46 33.27
CA LEU A 186 1.05 47.72 34.51
C LEU A 186 0.45 46.31 34.33
N TRP A 187 1.20 45.27 34.70
CA TRP A 187 0.84 43.85 34.55
C TRP A 187 1.03 43.13 35.88
N GLU A 188 -0.02 42.45 36.37
CA GLU A 188 0.00 41.79 37.69
C GLU A 188 -0.75 40.44 37.65
N ARG A 189 -0.34 39.49 38.49
CA ARG A 189 -1.06 38.22 38.72
C ARG A 189 -1.95 38.31 39.97
N LEU A 190 -3.13 38.90 39.80
CA LEU A 190 -4.11 39.13 40.87
C LEU A 190 -5.09 37.95 41.03
N ASP A 191 -5.40 37.25 39.94
CA ASP A 191 -6.35 36.14 39.92
C ASP A 191 -5.61 34.82 40.15
N ARG A 192 -6.08 34.01 41.11
CA ARG A 192 -5.39 32.77 41.50
C ARG A 192 -6.34 31.67 41.91
N VAL A 193 -5.85 30.43 41.84
CA VAL A 193 -6.45 29.25 42.47
C VAL A 193 -5.43 28.66 43.44
N LEU A 194 -5.89 28.35 44.65
CA LEU A 194 -5.16 27.75 45.74
C LEU A 194 -5.87 26.47 46.16
N LEU A 195 -5.11 25.43 46.48
CA LEU A 195 -5.64 24.11 46.83
C LEU A 195 -5.21 23.75 48.25
N GLY A 196 -6.13 23.15 49.03
CA GLY A 196 -5.80 22.51 50.29
C GLY A 196 -5.12 21.16 50.07
N GLU A 197 -4.35 20.70 51.06
CA GLU A 197 -3.59 19.44 50.99
C GLU A 197 -4.44 18.23 50.55
N HIS A 198 -5.67 18.13 51.07
CA HIS A 198 -6.58 17.03 50.78
C HIS A 198 -7.23 17.08 49.39
N TRP A 199 -6.99 18.11 48.58
CA TRP A 199 -7.56 18.21 47.23
C TRP A 199 -7.18 17.03 46.32
N THR A 200 -5.95 16.53 46.50
CA THR A 200 -5.41 15.40 45.74
C THR A 200 -6.08 14.06 46.06
N THR A 201 -6.87 13.98 47.15
CA THR A 201 -7.60 12.76 47.54
C THR A 201 -8.79 12.45 46.62
N VAL A 202 -9.37 13.48 45.99
CA VAL A 202 -10.48 13.34 45.02
C VAL A 202 -9.99 13.45 43.58
N PHE A 203 -8.97 14.26 43.32
CA PHE A 203 -8.45 14.48 41.96
C PHE A 203 -6.98 14.13 41.87
N ALA A 204 -6.67 13.09 41.10
CA ALA A 204 -5.31 12.61 40.87
C ALA A 204 -4.43 13.58 40.06
N ALA A 205 -5.04 14.51 39.32
CA ALA A 205 -4.36 15.60 38.67
C ALA A 205 -5.27 16.84 38.59
N THR A 206 -4.72 18.01 38.90
CA THR A 206 -5.38 19.32 38.75
C THR A 206 -4.46 20.23 37.95
N ARG A 207 -5.01 20.87 36.91
CA ARG A 207 -4.27 21.80 36.05
C ARG A 207 -5.02 23.13 35.95
N VAL A 208 -4.35 24.24 36.22
CA VAL A 208 -4.91 25.59 36.11
C VAL A 208 -4.39 26.25 34.83
N THR A 209 -5.26 26.87 34.04
CA THR A 209 -4.88 27.56 32.81
C THR A 209 -5.43 28.98 32.83
N HIS A 210 -4.55 29.97 32.62
CA HIS A 210 -4.92 31.36 32.37
C HIS A 210 -5.34 31.48 30.90
N LEU A 211 -6.63 31.74 30.65
CA LEU A 211 -7.16 31.93 29.31
C LEU A 211 -6.89 33.35 28.78
N PRO A 212 -6.86 33.56 27.45
CA PRO A 212 -6.66 34.89 26.89
C PRO A 212 -7.71 35.91 27.34
N ARG A 213 -7.27 37.15 27.56
CA ARG A 213 -8.12 38.31 27.89
C ARG A 213 -8.89 38.79 26.66
N ILE A 214 -10.10 38.27 26.42
CA ILE A 214 -10.89 38.57 25.21
C ILE A 214 -11.87 39.74 25.38
N SER A 215 -12.37 39.97 26.61
CA SER A 215 -13.42 40.98 26.87
C SER A 215 -13.39 41.60 28.27
N SER A 216 -12.40 41.25 29.09
CA SER A 216 -12.09 41.82 30.40
C SER A 216 -10.58 42.08 30.44
N ASP A 217 -10.14 43.04 31.25
CA ASP A 217 -8.73 43.25 31.59
C ASP A 217 -8.18 42.15 32.53
N HIS A 218 -9.06 41.25 33.03
CA HIS A 218 -8.71 40.02 33.72
C HIS A 218 -8.84 38.76 32.84
N ALA A 219 -7.90 37.85 33.00
CA ALA A 219 -7.87 36.53 32.37
C ALA A 219 -8.86 35.56 33.05
N PRO A 220 -9.69 34.82 32.30
CA PRO A 220 -10.47 33.73 32.88
C PRO A 220 -9.55 32.60 33.36
N LEU A 221 -9.80 32.08 34.56
CA LEU A 221 -9.10 30.92 35.10
C LEU A 221 -9.89 29.66 34.81
N LEU A 222 -9.29 28.70 34.09
CA LEU A 222 -9.85 27.37 33.85
C LEU A 222 -9.12 26.33 34.69
N VAL A 223 -9.84 25.66 35.59
CA VAL A 223 -9.32 24.58 36.43
C VAL A 223 -9.83 23.25 35.89
N ARG A 224 -8.91 22.37 35.48
CA ARG A 224 -9.23 21.01 35.01
C ARG A 224 -8.81 19.99 36.04
N CYS A 225 -9.78 19.25 36.57
CA CYS A 225 -9.56 18.21 37.57
C CYS A 225 -9.86 16.82 36.99
N GLN A 226 -8.97 15.86 37.24
CA GLN A 226 -9.12 14.47 36.78
C GLN A 226 -9.25 13.54 37.98
N ALA A 227 -10.43 12.91 38.13
CA ALA A 227 -10.71 11.96 39.21
C ALA A 227 -9.96 10.61 39.05
N SER A 228 -9.39 10.33 37.87
CA SER A 228 -8.49 9.19 37.65
C SER A 228 -7.44 9.53 36.59
N LEU A 229 -6.22 9.00 36.74
CA LEU A 229 -5.07 9.15 35.82
C LEU A 229 -5.24 8.51 34.42
N GLN A 230 -6.46 8.20 34.00
CA GLN A 230 -6.74 7.79 32.61
C GLN A 230 -7.07 9.02 31.75
N VAL A 231 -6.03 9.77 31.40
CA VAL A 231 -6.02 10.50 30.13
C VAL A 231 -6.23 9.45 29.02
N PRO A 232 -7.09 9.66 28.01
CA PRO A 232 -7.06 8.85 26.81
C PRO A 232 -5.68 9.04 26.18
N ARG A 233 -4.75 8.13 26.49
CA ARG A 233 -3.42 8.17 25.90
C ARG A 233 -3.62 7.87 24.42
N PRO A 234 -3.04 8.66 23.50
CA PRO A 234 -3.04 8.29 22.10
C PRO A 234 -2.56 6.85 21.97
N SER A 235 -3.31 6.05 21.21
CA SER A 235 -2.98 4.64 20.99
C SER A 235 -1.56 4.58 20.43
N PHE A 236 -0.73 3.71 21.01
CA PHE A 236 0.59 3.45 20.46
C PHE A 236 0.45 3.06 18.99
N ARG A 237 1.28 3.63 18.13
CA ARG A 237 1.39 3.24 16.73
C ARG A 237 2.86 3.14 16.35
N PHE A 238 3.21 2.01 15.75
CA PHE A 238 4.54 1.81 15.20
C PHE A 238 4.79 2.81 14.07
N GLN A 239 5.89 3.56 14.16
CA GLN A 239 6.25 4.54 13.13
C GLN A 239 7.24 3.92 12.16
N ASN A 240 6.88 3.85 10.87
CA ASN A 240 7.73 3.25 9.83
C ASN A 240 9.13 3.89 9.78
N MET A 241 9.27 5.17 10.15
CA MET A 241 10.55 5.88 10.22
C MET A 241 11.55 5.22 11.18
N TRP A 242 11.11 4.56 12.25
CA TRP A 242 11.99 3.93 13.24
C TRP A 242 12.88 2.86 12.60
N THR A 243 12.38 2.15 11.59
CA THR A 243 13.15 1.14 10.82
C THR A 243 14.35 1.71 10.07
N ARG A 244 14.41 3.04 9.88
CA ARG A 244 15.51 3.74 9.21
C ARG A 244 16.62 4.13 10.18
N HIS A 245 16.40 4.05 11.49
CA HIS A 245 17.41 4.39 12.49
C HIS A 245 18.43 3.27 12.65
N HIS A 246 19.71 3.63 12.66
CA HIS A 246 20.81 2.68 12.58
C HIS A 246 20.92 1.73 13.78
N THR A 247 20.50 2.14 14.99
CA THR A 247 20.50 1.29 16.20
C THR A 247 19.21 0.50 16.42
N PHE A 248 18.15 0.74 15.63
CA PHE A 248 16.80 0.24 15.92
C PHE A 248 16.76 -1.28 16.14
N LYS A 249 17.38 -2.06 15.25
CA LYS A 249 17.40 -3.53 15.36
C LYS A 249 18.11 -4.04 16.60
N GLU A 250 19.25 -3.44 16.97
CA GLU A 250 20.04 -3.85 18.13
C GLU A 250 19.28 -3.57 19.43
N GLU A 251 18.61 -2.42 19.51
CA GLU A 251 17.79 -2.04 20.65
C GLU A 251 16.57 -2.96 20.80
N ILE A 252 15.90 -3.33 19.70
CA ILE A 252 14.83 -4.32 19.72
C ILE A 252 15.35 -5.69 20.17
N ALA A 253 16.50 -6.14 19.66
CA ALA A 253 17.09 -7.42 20.05
C ALA A 253 17.38 -7.48 21.57
N ARG A 254 18.02 -6.44 22.12
CA ARG A 254 18.27 -6.35 23.58
C ARG A 254 16.98 -6.32 24.39
N ALA A 255 15.96 -5.61 23.90
CA ALA A 255 14.67 -5.53 24.57
C ALA A 255 13.79 -6.78 24.36
N TRP A 256 14.14 -7.70 23.46
CA TRP A 256 13.38 -8.92 23.16
C TRP A 256 13.91 -10.18 23.87
N THR A 257 15.17 -10.20 24.28
CA THR A 257 15.87 -11.39 24.84
C THR A 257 15.54 -11.74 26.28
N ALA A 258 14.79 -10.93 27.02
CA ALA A 258 14.49 -11.32 28.40
C ALA A 258 13.46 -12.44 28.46
N ASP A 259 13.70 -13.32 29.42
CA ASP A 259 12.78 -14.37 29.79
C ASP A 259 11.47 -13.76 30.36
N THR A 260 10.34 -14.29 29.90
CA THR A 260 9.01 -13.90 30.39
C THR A 260 8.40 -14.97 31.29
N GLY A 261 8.95 -16.19 31.33
CA GLY A 261 8.35 -17.35 32.00
C GLY A 261 7.12 -17.93 31.31
N PHE A 262 6.73 -17.41 30.13
CA PHE A 262 5.58 -17.87 29.35
C PHE A 262 6.01 -18.52 28.03
N LEU A 263 5.14 -19.33 27.42
CA LEU A 263 5.37 -19.96 26.11
C LEU A 263 4.34 -19.50 25.06
N GLY A 264 4.70 -19.70 23.79
CA GLY A 264 3.88 -19.45 22.60
C GLY A 264 3.09 -18.14 22.60
N MET A 265 1.75 -18.19 22.50
CA MET A 265 0.93 -16.97 22.37
C MET A 265 1.08 -15.99 23.54
N LEU A 266 1.18 -16.51 24.77
CA LEU A 266 1.34 -15.68 25.97
C LEU A 266 2.70 -15.01 26.00
N ASN A 267 3.77 -15.75 25.66
CA ASN A 267 5.11 -15.19 25.54
C ASN A 267 5.16 -14.01 24.56
N LEU A 268 4.61 -14.21 23.36
CA LEU A 268 4.57 -13.17 22.33
C LEU A 268 3.80 -11.93 22.81
N GLN A 269 2.66 -12.12 23.48
CA GLN A 269 1.89 -11.01 24.06
C GLN A 269 2.72 -10.19 25.06
N PHE A 270 3.38 -10.85 26.02
CA PHE A 270 4.18 -10.16 27.03
C PHE A 270 5.36 -9.41 26.42
N LYS A 271 6.07 -10.03 25.47
CA LYS A 271 7.18 -9.39 24.75
C LYS A 271 6.74 -8.18 23.93
N LEU A 272 5.61 -8.26 23.20
CA LEU A 272 5.05 -7.12 22.45
C LEU A 272 4.63 -5.97 23.37
N SER A 273 4.00 -6.26 24.49
CA SER A 273 3.62 -5.25 25.50
C SER A 273 4.86 -4.53 26.05
N ARG A 274 5.93 -5.28 26.31
CA ARG A 274 7.20 -4.73 26.78
C ARG A 274 7.89 -3.86 25.73
N ILE A 275 7.97 -4.32 24.48
CA ILE A 275 8.51 -3.52 23.37
C ILE A 275 7.72 -2.25 23.16
N LYS A 276 6.40 -2.29 23.27
CA LYS A 276 5.55 -1.09 23.19
C LYS A 276 5.95 -0.05 24.24
N SER A 277 6.14 -0.47 25.49
CA SER A 277 6.61 0.41 26.57
C SER A 277 8.04 0.91 26.36
N PHE A 278 8.92 0.07 25.80
CA PHE A 278 10.27 0.46 25.40
C PHE A 278 10.27 1.49 24.29
N LEU A 279 9.58 1.22 23.17
CA LEU A 279 9.51 2.10 22.00
C LEU A 279 8.87 3.46 22.31
N LYS A 280 7.92 3.52 23.24
CA LYS A 280 7.39 4.80 23.73
C LYS A 280 8.46 5.65 24.41
N ARG A 281 9.28 5.06 25.26
CA ARG A 281 10.41 5.74 25.92
C ARG A 281 11.49 6.10 24.90
N TRP A 282 11.92 5.12 24.11
CA TRP A 282 12.94 5.29 23.08
C TRP A 282 12.58 6.36 22.04
N ASN A 283 11.32 6.41 21.58
CA ASN A 283 10.88 7.46 20.64
C ASN A 283 10.99 8.86 21.24
N ARG A 284 10.58 9.03 22.51
CA ARG A 284 10.72 10.31 23.23
C ARG A 284 12.19 10.69 23.39
N ASP A 285 13.02 9.73 23.76
CA ASP A 285 14.42 9.97 24.11
C ASP A 285 15.32 10.16 22.86
N VAL A 286 14.96 9.61 21.69
CA VAL A 286 15.77 9.65 20.45
C VAL A 286 15.23 10.61 19.38
N PHE A 287 13.90 10.76 19.24
CA PHE A 287 13.30 11.56 18.16
C PHE A 287 12.55 12.81 18.64
N GLY A 288 12.48 13.04 19.97
CA GLY A 288 11.77 14.18 20.54
C GLY A 288 10.24 14.07 20.44
N ASN A 289 9.53 15.13 20.86
CA ASN A 289 8.08 15.16 20.94
C ASN A 289 7.45 15.72 19.65
N ILE A 290 6.81 14.87 18.84
CA ILE A 290 6.22 15.22 17.53
C ILE A 290 5.01 16.17 17.62
N PHE A 291 4.58 16.56 18.83
CA PHE A 291 3.52 17.53 19.08
C PHE A 291 3.96 19.01 18.92
N GLU A 292 5.16 19.27 18.39
CA GLU A 292 5.63 20.64 18.11
C GLU A 292 4.68 21.45 17.25
N LYS A 293 3.90 20.87 16.34
CA LYS A 293 2.92 21.63 15.54
C LYS A 293 1.79 22.29 16.34
N LEU A 294 1.41 21.70 17.48
CA LEU A 294 0.43 22.30 18.37
C LEU A 294 1.07 23.46 19.16
N ARG A 295 2.32 23.26 19.60
CA ARG A 295 3.12 24.28 20.29
C ARG A 295 3.47 25.46 19.37
N GLU A 296 3.76 25.20 18.10
CA GLU A 296 4.03 26.20 17.06
C GLU A 296 2.79 27.07 16.79
N ALA A 297 1.58 26.47 16.78
CA ALA A 297 0.33 27.20 16.65
C ALA A 297 -0.01 28.04 17.90
N GLU A 298 0.27 27.50 19.10
CA GLU A 298 0.11 28.20 20.38
C GLU A 298 1.10 29.39 20.52
N GLU A 299 2.37 29.20 20.14
CA GLU A 299 3.38 30.25 20.09
C GLU A 299 3.00 31.34 19.07
N ALA A 300 2.49 30.97 17.90
CA ALA A 300 2.08 31.92 16.86
C ALA A 300 0.91 32.82 17.29
N VAL A 301 -0.08 32.29 18.01
CA VAL A 301 -1.17 33.09 18.60
C VAL A 301 -0.63 34.03 19.67
N THR A 302 0.26 33.54 20.53
CA THR A 302 0.86 34.32 21.61
C THR A 302 1.68 35.50 21.08
N ILE A 303 2.48 35.28 20.03
CA ILE A 303 3.27 36.32 19.36
C ILE A 303 2.36 37.34 18.65
N ALA A 304 1.33 36.88 17.94
CA ALA A 304 0.38 37.76 17.26
C ALA A 304 -0.45 38.60 18.25
N GLN A 305 -0.78 38.05 19.42
CA GLN A 305 -1.45 38.77 20.49
C GLN A 305 -0.55 39.85 21.11
N ALA A 306 0.72 39.52 21.42
CA ALA A 306 1.69 40.50 21.94
C ALA A 306 1.93 41.66 20.96
N ALA A 307 1.97 41.38 19.65
CA ALA A 307 2.09 42.40 18.61
C ALA A 307 0.85 43.29 18.48
N TYR A 308 -0.36 42.73 18.62
CA TYR A 308 -1.60 43.50 18.64
C TYR A 308 -1.74 44.35 19.91
N ASP A 309 -1.34 43.81 21.07
CA ASP A 309 -1.39 44.52 22.36
C ASP A 309 -0.38 45.69 22.39
N GLY A 310 0.75 45.56 21.70
CA GLY A 310 1.74 46.64 21.54
C GLY A 310 1.36 47.70 20.49
N ASP A 311 0.64 47.33 19.43
CA ASP A 311 0.23 48.24 18.34
C ASP A 311 -1.09 47.78 17.65
N PRO A 312 -2.27 48.29 18.04
CA PRO A 312 -3.57 47.77 17.62
C PRO A 312 -4.02 48.23 16.22
N THR A 313 -3.23 47.93 15.19
CA THR A 313 -3.55 48.21 13.78
C THR A 313 -4.49 47.18 13.15
N ALA A 314 -5.12 47.54 12.02
CA ALA A 314 -5.95 46.63 11.23
C ALA A 314 -5.17 45.38 10.74
N THR A 315 -3.86 45.54 10.49
CA THR A 315 -2.92 44.49 10.12
C THR A 315 -2.66 43.50 11.24
N HIS A 316 -2.33 43.96 12.46
CA HIS A 316 -2.13 43.07 13.61
C HIS A 316 -3.43 42.38 14.04
N ARG A 317 -4.60 43.03 13.86
CA ARG A 317 -5.91 42.40 14.09
C ARG A 317 -6.20 41.27 13.10
N ALA A 318 -5.87 41.45 11.82
CA ALA A 318 -6.06 40.43 10.79
C ALA A 318 -5.13 39.23 11.00
N GLU A 319 -3.89 39.48 11.42
CA GLU A 319 -2.91 38.42 11.71
C GLU A 319 -3.27 37.64 12.98
N LEU A 320 -3.72 38.31 14.05
CA LEU A 320 -4.29 37.65 15.22
C LEU A 320 -5.50 36.78 14.84
N SER A 321 -6.43 37.30 14.03
CA SER A 321 -7.61 36.54 13.57
C SER A 321 -7.23 35.32 12.73
N ARG A 322 -6.17 35.42 11.91
CA ARG A 322 -5.63 34.33 11.10
C ARG A 322 -5.02 33.22 11.98
N CYS A 323 -4.15 33.59 12.92
CA CYS A 323 -3.52 32.65 13.85
C CYS A 323 -4.55 31.97 14.77
N THR A 324 -5.55 32.71 15.24
CA THR A 324 -6.64 32.17 16.06
C THR A 324 -7.50 31.16 15.27
N ALA A 325 -7.83 31.45 14.01
CA ALA A 325 -8.57 30.51 13.15
C ALA A 325 -7.76 29.23 12.82
N GLU A 326 -6.44 29.33 12.74
CA GLU A 326 -5.53 28.20 12.49
C GLU A 326 -5.38 27.30 13.74
N TYR A 327 -5.39 27.90 14.95
CA TYR A 327 -5.48 27.19 16.23
C TYR A 327 -6.86 26.54 16.45
N GLU A 328 -7.95 27.25 16.15
CA GLU A 328 -9.33 26.72 16.22
C GLU A 328 -9.59 25.58 15.23
N GLY A 329 -8.94 25.60 14.05
CA GLY A 329 -8.99 24.52 13.07
C GLY A 329 -8.38 23.19 13.54
N VAL A 330 -7.57 23.21 14.61
CA VAL A 330 -6.95 22.03 15.23
C VAL A 330 -7.76 21.48 16.41
N GLN A 331 -8.71 22.24 16.96
CA GLN A 331 -9.62 21.84 18.04
C GLN A 331 -11.09 22.01 17.63
N SER A 332 -11.62 21.03 16.88
CA SER A 332 -13.06 20.93 16.66
C SER A 332 -13.59 19.62 17.25
N LEU A 333 -14.19 19.72 18.43
CA LEU A 333 -15.02 18.68 19.06
C LEU A 333 -16.24 19.34 19.69
N THR A 334 -17.43 18.94 19.24
CA THR A 334 -18.68 19.05 20.00
C THR A 334 -18.98 17.69 20.66
N SER A 335 -19.74 17.68 21.76
CA SER A 335 -19.87 16.61 22.79
C SER A 335 -19.45 15.20 22.34
N GLU A 336 -18.13 14.95 22.40
CA GLU A 336 -17.49 13.74 21.89
C GLU A 336 -18.04 12.47 22.55
N GLU A 337 -18.51 12.58 23.79
CA GLU A 337 -19.01 11.45 24.56
C GLU A 337 -20.37 10.93 24.09
N GLU A 338 -21.30 11.81 23.69
CA GLU A 338 -22.60 11.40 23.15
C GLU A 338 -22.43 10.75 21.77
N ILE A 339 -21.50 11.29 20.95
CA ILE A 339 -21.13 10.71 19.66
C ILE A 339 -20.49 9.32 19.84
N ARG A 340 -19.59 9.17 20.83
CA ARG A 340 -18.97 7.88 21.17
C ARG A 340 -20.00 6.86 21.64
N GLN A 341 -20.90 7.22 22.54
CA GLN A 341 -21.94 6.32 23.05
C GLN A 341 -22.94 5.92 21.95
N SER A 342 -23.35 6.87 21.11
CA SER A 342 -24.20 6.60 19.93
C SER A 342 -23.52 5.65 18.92
N ALA A 343 -22.23 5.86 18.65
CA ALA A 343 -21.46 4.99 17.76
C ALA A 343 -21.32 3.57 18.32
N VAL A 344 -20.97 3.45 19.61
CA VAL A 344 -20.86 2.14 20.31
C VAL A 344 -22.20 1.42 20.29
N GLY A 345 -23.30 2.09 20.67
CA GLY A 345 -24.65 1.49 20.66
C GLY A 345 -25.05 0.96 19.29
N PHE A 346 -24.83 1.74 18.22
CA PHE A 346 -25.16 1.32 16.86
C PHE A 346 -24.37 0.07 16.41
N PHE A 347 -23.04 0.07 16.58
CA PHE A 347 -22.21 -1.06 16.11
C PHE A 347 -22.33 -2.30 16.99
N GLN A 348 -22.56 -2.13 18.29
CA GLN A 348 -22.85 -3.23 19.20
C GLN A 348 -24.16 -3.92 18.80
N GLN A 349 -25.23 -3.16 18.54
CA GLN A 349 -26.50 -3.72 18.07
C GLN A 349 -26.36 -4.42 16.71
N LEU A 350 -25.62 -3.83 15.76
CA LEU A 350 -25.40 -4.42 14.44
C LEU A 350 -24.68 -5.78 14.52
N LEU A 351 -23.71 -5.91 15.42
CA LEU A 351 -22.87 -7.10 15.58
C LEU A 351 -23.41 -8.10 16.63
N THR A 352 -24.53 -7.78 17.27
CA THR A 352 -25.24 -8.70 18.16
C THR A 352 -26.33 -9.42 17.38
N SER A 353 -26.36 -10.75 17.43
CA SER A 353 -27.46 -11.55 16.87
C SER A 353 -28.75 -11.32 17.65
N ASP A 354 -29.84 -11.13 16.93
CA ASP A 354 -31.22 -11.00 17.38
C ASP A 354 -32.05 -12.27 17.12
N ILE A 355 -31.42 -13.33 16.59
CA ILE A 355 -32.07 -14.60 16.26
C ILE A 355 -31.78 -15.62 17.37
N GLU A 356 -32.84 -16.08 18.06
CA GLU A 356 -32.76 -17.08 19.14
C GLU A 356 -32.66 -18.52 18.59
N GLN A 357 -33.34 -18.81 17.47
CA GLN A 357 -33.31 -20.11 16.77
C GLN A 357 -33.28 -19.87 15.24
N LEU A 358 -32.38 -20.57 14.54
CA LEU A 358 -32.29 -20.50 13.09
C LEU A 358 -33.25 -21.51 12.46
N GLU A 359 -33.89 -21.13 11.35
CA GLU A 359 -34.55 -22.08 10.45
C GLU A 359 -33.51 -23.08 9.89
N GLU A 360 -33.93 -24.32 9.65
CA GLU A 360 -33.05 -25.35 9.07
C GLU A 360 -32.83 -25.08 7.57
N PRO A 361 -31.55 -24.91 7.13
CA PRO A 361 -31.23 -24.75 5.72
C PRO A 361 -31.20 -26.09 4.98
N ASP A 362 -31.60 -26.11 3.70
CA ASP A 362 -31.40 -27.25 2.81
C ASP A 362 -29.95 -27.28 2.30
N LEU A 363 -29.10 -28.03 2.98
CA LEU A 363 -27.67 -28.08 2.67
C LEU A 363 -27.32 -29.03 1.52
N GLU A 364 -28.24 -29.89 1.07
CA GLU A 364 -27.96 -30.89 0.01
C GLU A 364 -27.62 -30.23 -1.34
N ILE A 365 -28.07 -28.99 -1.54
CA ILE A 365 -27.79 -28.21 -2.76
C ILE A 365 -26.30 -27.83 -2.92
N LEU A 366 -25.52 -27.87 -1.83
CA LEU A 366 -24.12 -27.48 -1.79
C LEU A 366 -23.19 -28.61 -2.26
N HIS A 367 -22.10 -28.27 -2.96
CA HIS A 367 -21.09 -29.27 -3.32
C HIS A 367 -20.09 -29.51 -2.19
N SER A 368 -19.83 -30.77 -1.91
CA SER A 368 -18.74 -31.19 -1.04
C SER A 368 -17.37 -31.05 -1.69
N LEU A 369 -16.32 -30.90 -0.88
CA LEU A 369 -14.94 -30.98 -1.32
C LEU A 369 -14.65 -32.34 -2.00
N PRO A 370 -14.00 -32.34 -3.18
CA PRO A 370 -13.59 -33.58 -3.85
C PRO A 370 -12.74 -34.47 -2.93
N GLU A 371 -12.82 -35.79 -3.11
CA GLU A 371 -12.03 -36.77 -2.33
C GLU A 371 -10.51 -36.60 -2.53
N SER A 372 -10.09 -36.06 -3.67
CA SER A 372 -8.68 -35.80 -3.99
C SER A 372 -8.05 -34.66 -3.18
N VAL A 373 -8.85 -33.89 -2.44
CA VAL A 373 -8.35 -32.80 -1.59
C VAL A 373 -7.74 -33.40 -0.32
N ASP A 374 -6.52 -32.99 0.02
CA ASP A 374 -5.90 -33.30 1.31
C ASP A 374 -6.60 -32.54 2.46
N ARG A 375 -7.67 -33.14 2.99
CA ARG A 375 -8.45 -32.59 4.09
C ARG A 375 -7.64 -32.54 5.39
N GLN A 376 -6.75 -33.52 5.63
CA GLN A 376 -5.92 -33.53 6.83
C GLN A 376 -4.87 -32.42 6.80
N GLY A 377 -4.29 -32.17 5.61
CA GLY A 377 -3.36 -31.08 5.34
C GLY A 377 -3.87 -29.71 5.82
N LEU A 378 -5.18 -29.46 5.72
CA LEU A 378 -5.80 -28.22 6.20
C LEU A 378 -5.59 -27.98 7.71
N CYS A 379 -5.60 -29.06 8.50
CA CYS A 379 -5.48 -28.99 9.96
C CYS A 379 -4.04 -29.07 10.47
N THR A 380 -3.06 -29.35 9.59
CA THR A 380 -1.66 -29.51 9.98
C THR A 380 -1.10 -28.24 10.62
N VAL A 381 -0.24 -28.40 11.63
CA VAL A 381 0.48 -27.27 12.22
C VAL A 381 1.41 -26.67 11.15
N PRO A 382 1.36 -25.35 10.90
CA PRO A 382 2.12 -24.72 9.82
C PRO A 382 3.62 -24.72 10.12
N GLU A 383 4.43 -24.97 9.09
CA GLU A 383 5.88 -24.87 9.21
C GLU A 383 6.34 -23.41 9.36
N SER A 384 7.53 -23.21 9.93
CA SER A 384 8.14 -21.88 10.07
C SER A 384 8.20 -21.08 8.74
N ALA A 385 8.43 -21.78 7.62
CA ALA A 385 8.45 -21.18 6.29
C ALA A 385 7.07 -20.67 5.85
N GLU A 386 6.00 -21.42 6.14
CA GLU A 386 4.61 -21.04 5.85
C GLU A 386 4.20 -19.80 6.67
N VAL A 387 4.51 -19.79 7.98
CA VAL A 387 4.26 -18.64 8.85
C VAL A 387 4.99 -17.39 8.35
N ARG A 388 6.27 -17.53 7.97
CA ARG A 388 7.05 -16.44 7.38
C ARG A 388 6.42 -15.94 6.09
N ALA A 389 6.03 -16.84 5.18
CA ALA A 389 5.38 -16.46 3.93
C ALA A 389 4.07 -15.68 4.18
N ALA A 390 3.28 -16.08 5.17
CA ALA A 390 2.08 -15.37 5.57
C ALA A 390 2.39 -13.93 6.04
N VAL A 391 3.37 -13.76 6.94
CA VAL A 391 3.80 -12.44 7.45
C VAL A 391 4.27 -11.50 6.33
N PHE A 392 5.08 -12.01 5.41
CA PHE A 392 5.64 -11.22 4.31
C PHE A 392 4.64 -10.94 3.17
N SER A 393 3.53 -11.68 3.12
CA SER A 393 2.44 -11.42 2.18
C SER A 393 1.49 -10.28 2.61
N ILE A 394 1.54 -9.86 3.88
CA ILE A 394 0.75 -8.73 4.40
C ILE A 394 1.51 -7.44 4.06
N SER A 395 0.86 -6.45 3.44
CA SER A 395 1.51 -5.17 3.09
C SER A 395 2.09 -4.48 4.34
N GLY A 396 3.37 -4.08 4.30
CA GLY A 396 4.07 -3.39 5.39
C GLY A 396 3.44 -2.04 5.78
N ASP A 397 2.76 -1.38 4.85
CA ASP A 397 2.08 -0.09 5.04
C ASP A 397 0.64 -0.24 5.56
N SER A 398 0.19 -1.46 5.84
CA SER A 398 -1.14 -1.69 6.39
C SER A 398 -1.29 -1.07 7.78
N ALA A 399 -2.47 -0.50 8.04
CA ALA A 399 -2.79 0.04 9.36
C ALA A 399 -2.78 -1.07 10.42
N SER A 400 -2.14 -0.77 11.55
CA SER A 400 -2.08 -1.64 12.72
C SER A 400 -3.42 -1.69 13.44
N GLY A 401 -3.63 -2.77 14.20
CA GLY A 401 -4.76 -2.86 15.13
C GLY A 401 -4.47 -2.16 16.46
N PRO A 402 -5.31 -2.38 17.49
CA PRO A 402 -5.18 -1.77 18.82
C PRO A 402 -3.80 -1.96 19.50
N ASP A 403 -3.05 -3.01 19.16
CA ASP A 403 -1.72 -3.25 19.73
C ASP A 403 -0.70 -2.19 19.29
N GLY A 404 -0.92 -1.59 18.11
CA GLY A 404 -0.12 -0.56 17.48
C GLY A 404 0.98 -1.07 16.54
N PHE A 405 1.23 -2.36 16.44
CA PHE A 405 2.31 -2.93 15.62
C PHE A 405 1.85 -3.15 14.17
N SER A 406 2.58 -2.61 13.21
CA SER A 406 2.34 -2.88 11.79
C SER A 406 3.06 -4.15 11.34
N SER A 407 2.65 -4.71 10.20
CA SER A 407 3.33 -5.85 9.57
C SER A 407 4.79 -5.54 9.25
N LEU A 408 5.14 -4.28 8.97
CA LEU A 408 6.52 -3.85 8.75
C LEU A 408 7.43 -4.14 9.95
N PHE A 409 6.93 -4.01 11.18
CA PHE A 409 7.69 -4.38 12.38
C PHE A 409 8.09 -5.86 12.34
N PHE A 410 7.12 -6.75 12.10
CA PHE A 410 7.36 -8.19 12.05
C PHE A 410 8.26 -8.60 10.88
N GLN A 411 8.12 -7.95 9.73
CA GLN A 411 8.96 -8.20 8.54
C GLN A 411 10.40 -7.73 8.77
N HIS A 412 10.58 -6.53 9.31
CA HIS A 412 11.89 -5.94 9.51
C HIS A 412 12.67 -6.62 10.64
N CYS A 413 11.99 -7.03 11.71
CA CYS A 413 12.58 -7.67 12.89
C CYS A 413 12.40 -9.21 12.90
N TRP A 414 12.13 -9.83 11.74
CA TRP A 414 11.85 -11.27 11.66
C TRP A 414 12.95 -12.15 12.26
N ASP A 415 14.21 -11.74 12.12
CA ASP A 415 15.39 -12.39 12.68
C ASP A 415 15.40 -12.42 14.22
N ILE A 416 14.61 -11.55 14.86
CA ILE A 416 14.50 -11.42 16.32
C ILE A 416 13.18 -12.02 16.81
N VAL A 417 12.06 -11.65 16.17
CA VAL A 417 10.71 -11.99 16.67
C VAL A 417 10.15 -13.29 16.06
N GLY A 418 10.75 -13.80 14.98
CA GLY A 418 10.18 -14.86 14.15
C GLY A 418 9.89 -16.16 14.90
N ALA A 419 10.81 -16.59 15.77
CA ALA A 419 10.64 -17.83 16.55
C ALA A 419 9.41 -17.77 17.48
N ASP A 420 9.21 -16.65 18.18
CA ASP A 420 8.07 -16.46 19.09
C ASP A 420 6.74 -16.33 18.31
N VAL A 421 6.78 -15.75 17.10
CA VAL A 421 5.63 -15.69 16.19
C VAL A 421 5.23 -17.08 15.70
N VAL A 422 6.19 -17.92 15.32
CA VAL A 422 5.93 -19.31 14.93
C VAL A 422 5.30 -20.07 16.09
N ALA A 423 5.92 -20.06 17.27
CA ALA A 423 5.39 -20.75 18.45
C ALA A 423 3.95 -20.31 18.80
N ALA A 424 3.66 -19.01 18.72
CA ALA A 424 2.31 -18.49 18.93
C ALA A 424 1.28 -18.99 17.90
N VAL A 425 1.69 -19.13 16.64
CA VAL A 425 0.82 -19.71 15.60
C VAL A 425 0.63 -21.20 15.85
N GLU A 426 1.67 -21.95 16.17
CA GLU A 426 1.56 -23.39 16.43
C GLU A 426 0.59 -23.70 17.58
N ASP A 427 0.64 -22.93 18.68
CA ASP A 427 -0.29 -23.06 19.81
C ASP A 427 -1.76 -23.00 19.35
N PHE A 428 -2.08 -22.05 18.47
CA PHE A 428 -3.43 -21.91 17.94
C PHE A 428 -3.86 -23.15 17.15
N PHE A 429 -2.99 -23.65 16.26
CA PHE A 429 -3.25 -24.86 15.46
C PHE A 429 -3.34 -26.12 16.34
N ARG A 430 -2.67 -26.15 17.50
CA ARG A 430 -2.80 -27.21 18.51
C ARG A 430 -4.07 -27.15 19.37
N GLY A 431 -4.90 -26.13 19.19
CA GLY A 431 -6.20 -26.03 19.87
C GLY A 431 -6.33 -24.91 20.90
N ALA A 432 -5.27 -24.13 21.15
CA ALA A 432 -5.35 -23.03 22.10
C ALA A 432 -6.27 -21.89 21.61
N TYR A 433 -6.98 -21.25 22.54
CA TYR A 433 -7.77 -20.06 22.24
C TYR A 433 -6.88 -18.83 22.12
N MET A 434 -7.20 -17.95 21.17
CA MET A 434 -6.48 -16.69 21.04
C MET A 434 -6.78 -15.77 22.23
N PRO A 435 -5.76 -15.15 22.85
CA PRO A 435 -5.99 -14.18 23.91
C PRO A 435 -6.67 -12.92 23.37
N ARG A 436 -7.39 -12.18 24.24
CA ARG A 436 -8.06 -10.92 23.86
C ARG A 436 -7.11 -9.89 23.24
N SER A 437 -5.83 -9.94 23.62
CA SER A 437 -4.77 -9.11 23.04
C SER A 437 -4.54 -9.35 21.54
N PHE A 438 -4.82 -10.56 21.03
CA PHE A 438 -4.72 -10.88 19.60
C PHE A 438 -6.01 -10.54 18.86
N THR A 439 -7.16 -10.75 19.52
CA THR A 439 -8.47 -10.66 18.88
C THR A 439 -9.12 -9.28 18.96
N ALA A 440 -8.57 -8.40 19.81
CA ALA A 440 -8.96 -6.99 19.88
C ALA A 440 -8.82 -6.31 18.50
N THR A 441 -9.90 -5.65 18.10
CA THR A 441 -10.08 -5.06 16.78
C THR A 441 -10.66 -3.66 16.92
N THR A 442 -10.10 -2.68 16.23
CA THR A 442 -10.65 -1.32 16.21
C THR A 442 -11.48 -1.10 14.95
N ILE A 443 -12.74 -0.71 15.10
CA ILE A 443 -13.62 -0.29 14.00
C ILE A 443 -13.30 1.16 13.66
N THR A 444 -12.67 1.40 12.52
CA THR A 444 -12.51 2.75 11.97
C THR A 444 -13.63 3.06 10.99
N LEU A 445 -14.17 4.27 11.03
CA LEU A 445 -15.32 4.68 10.22
C LEU A 445 -14.85 5.46 9.00
N LEU A 446 -15.09 4.90 7.80
CA LEU A 446 -14.83 5.60 6.54
C LEU A 446 -16.14 6.12 5.94
N PRO A 447 -16.27 7.42 5.63
CA PRO A 447 -17.50 7.97 5.05
C PRO A 447 -17.77 7.38 3.66
N LYS A 448 -19.02 6.95 3.38
CA LYS A 448 -19.43 6.49 2.04
C LYS A 448 -19.72 7.64 1.08
N LYS A 449 -20.11 8.80 1.61
CA LYS A 449 -20.45 10.03 0.89
C LYS A 449 -19.91 11.25 1.63
N ALA A 450 -19.89 12.40 0.97
CA ALA A 450 -19.58 13.67 1.63
C ALA A 450 -20.63 14.00 2.70
N ASN A 451 -20.20 14.53 3.84
CA ASN A 451 -21.04 14.95 4.97
C ASN A 451 -22.04 13.87 5.43
N PRO A 452 -21.55 12.70 5.90
CA PRO A 452 -22.43 11.66 6.42
C PRO A 452 -23.23 12.14 7.65
N ALA A 453 -24.53 11.88 7.66
CA ALA A 453 -25.47 12.28 8.70
C ALA A 453 -25.88 11.13 9.63
N THR A 454 -25.66 9.86 9.23
CA THR A 454 -26.03 8.68 10.03
C THR A 454 -24.93 7.61 10.03
N TRP A 455 -24.89 6.75 11.06
CA TRP A 455 -23.90 5.66 11.16
C TRP A 455 -23.98 4.63 10.02
N ALA A 456 -25.15 4.48 9.39
CA ALA A 456 -25.34 3.62 8.22
C ALA A 456 -24.53 4.08 6.99
N GLU A 457 -24.22 5.38 6.93
CA GLU A 457 -23.48 6.04 5.84
C GLU A 457 -21.96 5.91 5.99
N TYR A 458 -21.50 5.29 7.07
CA TYR A 458 -20.10 4.91 7.24
C TYR A 458 -19.86 3.44 6.85
N ARG A 459 -18.65 3.15 6.37
CA ARG A 459 -18.10 1.80 6.24
C ARG A 459 -17.30 1.50 7.51
N PRO A 460 -17.69 0.50 8.32
CA PRO A 460 -16.86 0.04 9.41
C PRO A 460 -15.69 -0.80 8.85
N ILE A 461 -14.45 -0.35 9.04
CA ILE A 461 -13.27 -1.14 8.70
C ILE A 461 -12.65 -1.67 10.00
N SER A 462 -12.50 -2.99 10.07
CA SER A 462 -11.94 -3.72 11.20
C SER A 462 -10.41 -3.73 11.14
N LEU A 463 -9.77 -2.89 11.96
CA LEU A 463 -8.33 -2.87 12.16
C LEU A 463 -7.93 -3.97 13.15
N CYS A 464 -7.69 -5.17 12.63
CA CYS A 464 -7.24 -6.32 13.42
C CYS A 464 -5.74 -6.23 13.72
N ASN A 465 -5.32 -6.72 14.90
CA ASN A 465 -3.91 -6.90 15.20
C ASN A 465 -3.23 -7.85 14.20
N VAL A 466 -1.96 -7.57 13.89
CA VAL A 466 -1.22 -8.33 12.88
C VAL A 466 -1.07 -9.80 13.31
N THR A 467 -0.93 -10.08 14.61
CA THR A 467 -0.86 -11.43 15.16
C THR A 467 -2.06 -12.30 14.74
N ASN A 468 -3.28 -11.77 14.81
CA ASN A 468 -4.50 -12.43 14.32
C ASN A 468 -4.55 -12.51 12.79
N LYS A 469 -4.12 -11.44 12.09
CA LYS A 469 -4.03 -11.45 10.61
C LYS A 469 -3.08 -12.52 10.08
N ILE A 470 -2.02 -12.89 10.81
CA ILE A 470 -1.11 -13.97 10.40
C ILE A 470 -1.85 -15.30 10.38
N ILE A 471 -2.55 -15.64 11.47
CA ILE A 471 -3.35 -16.87 11.57
C ILE A 471 -4.41 -16.90 10.48
N SER A 472 -5.20 -15.83 10.34
CA SER A 472 -6.25 -15.77 9.33
C SER A 472 -5.69 -15.83 7.91
N LYS A 473 -4.52 -15.24 7.66
CA LYS A 473 -3.83 -15.31 6.36
C LYS A 473 -3.36 -16.72 6.02
N ILE A 474 -2.86 -17.49 6.99
CA ILE A 474 -2.51 -18.91 6.78
C ILE A 474 -3.77 -19.69 6.38
N LEU A 475 -4.86 -19.54 7.14
CA LEU A 475 -6.14 -20.19 6.84
C LEU A 475 -6.66 -19.81 5.44
N THR A 476 -6.63 -18.52 5.07
CA THR A 476 -6.99 -18.08 3.71
C THR A 476 -6.10 -18.69 2.64
N SER A 477 -4.80 -18.83 2.90
CA SER A 477 -3.84 -19.34 1.91
C SER A 477 -4.06 -20.81 1.61
N ARG A 478 -4.52 -21.58 2.60
CA ARG A 478 -4.96 -22.98 2.45
C ARG A 478 -6.37 -23.10 1.84
N LEU A 479 -7.28 -22.16 2.15
CA LEU A 479 -8.66 -22.19 1.64
C LEU A 479 -8.81 -21.69 0.20
N ALA A 480 -8.08 -20.64 -0.19
CA ALA A 480 -8.26 -19.97 -1.48
C ALA A 480 -8.11 -20.88 -2.72
N PRO A 481 -7.20 -21.88 -2.75
CA PRO A 481 -7.13 -22.85 -3.85
C PRO A 481 -8.33 -23.79 -3.94
N LEU A 482 -9.07 -23.99 -2.84
CA LEU A 482 -10.22 -24.91 -2.79
C LEU A 482 -11.52 -24.23 -3.24
N LEU A 483 -11.63 -22.91 -3.12
CA LEU A 483 -12.85 -22.17 -3.49
C LEU A 483 -13.34 -22.48 -4.92
N PRO A 484 -12.49 -22.52 -5.98
CA PRO A 484 -12.96 -22.83 -7.32
C PRO A 484 -13.60 -24.22 -7.49
N LEU A 485 -13.31 -25.16 -6.58
CA LEU A 485 -13.78 -26.56 -6.63
C LEU A 485 -15.20 -26.71 -6.06
N VAL A 486 -15.58 -25.86 -5.11
CA VAL A 486 -16.86 -25.97 -4.37
C VAL A 486 -17.84 -24.85 -4.68
N VAL A 487 -17.34 -23.66 -5.01
CA VAL A 487 -18.16 -22.47 -5.29
C VAL A 487 -18.67 -22.48 -6.73
N ALA A 488 -19.95 -22.20 -6.92
CA ALA A 488 -20.61 -22.15 -8.22
C ALA A 488 -19.89 -21.22 -9.22
N PRO A 489 -19.83 -21.56 -10.53
CA PRO A 489 -19.02 -20.84 -11.52
C PRO A 489 -19.50 -19.41 -11.83
N ASN A 490 -20.76 -19.09 -11.50
CA ASN A 490 -21.36 -17.76 -11.62
C ASN A 490 -20.82 -16.75 -10.57
N GLN A 491 -20.20 -17.23 -9.49
CA GLN A 491 -19.56 -16.40 -8.47
C GLN A 491 -18.09 -16.09 -8.81
N SER A 492 -17.83 -14.88 -9.30
CA SER A 492 -16.48 -14.44 -9.67
C SER A 492 -15.76 -13.67 -8.57
N GLY A 493 -16.48 -13.07 -7.62
CA GLY A 493 -15.90 -12.26 -6.56
C GLY A 493 -15.10 -13.09 -5.56
N PHE A 494 -13.86 -12.69 -5.28
CA PHE A 494 -12.95 -13.30 -4.29
C PHE A 494 -12.56 -14.77 -4.53
N VAL A 495 -12.84 -15.32 -5.72
CA VAL A 495 -12.41 -16.67 -6.12
C VAL A 495 -11.18 -16.58 -7.01
N LYS A 496 -10.09 -17.25 -6.63
CA LYS A 496 -8.83 -17.20 -7.38
C LYS A 496 -9.03 -17.73 -8.81
N GLY A 497 -8.52 -16.99 -9.79
CA GLY A 497 -8.61 -17.35 -11.21
C GLY A 497 -9.88 -16.86 -11.93
N ARG A 498 -10.88 -16.34 -11.20
CA ARG A 498 -12.09 -15.75 -11.79
C ARG A 498 -11.98 -14.22 -11.86
N LEU A 499 -12.47 -13.62 -12.94
CA LEU A 499 -12.36 -12.18 -13.16
C LEU A 499 -13.74 -11.52 -13.12
N LEU A 500 -13.85 -10.39 -12.39
CA LEU A 500 -15.09 -9.61 -12.32
C LEU A 500 -15.59 -9.16 -13.70
N SER A 501 -14.65 -8.92 -14.63
CA SER A 501 -14.96 -8.57 -16.03
C SER A 501 -15.84 -9.62 -16.71
N ASP A 502 -15.73 -10.89 -16.32
CA ASP A 502 -16.46 -11.98 -16.97
C ASP A 502 -17.95 -11.88 -16.65
N ASN A 503 -18.31 -11.50 -15.41
CA ASN A 503 -19.70 -11.29 -15.02
C ASN A 503 -20.31 -10.08 -15.76
N VAL A 504 -19.52 -9.02 -15.97
CA VAL A 504 -19.97 -7.84 -16.73
C VAL A 504 -20.20 -8.22 -18.21
N LEU A 505 -19.27 -8.96 -18.81
CA LEU A 505 -19.38 -9.41 -20.20
C LEU A 505 -20.52 -10.42 -20.40
N LEU A 506 -20.68 -11.36 -19.47
CA LEU A 506 -21.76 -12.34 -19.48
C LEU A 506 -23.12 -11.63 -19.37
N ALA A 507 -23.31 -10.74 -18.38
CA ALA A 507 -24.54 -9.97 -18.24
C ALA A 507 -24.86 -9.18 -19.52
N LYS A 508 -23.86 -8.57 -20.15
CA LYS A 508 -24.02 -7.85 -21.43
C LYS A 508 -24.50 -8.79 -22.55
N GLU A 509 -23.86 -9.95 -22.70
CA GLU A 509 -24.23 -10.92 -23.73
C GLU A 509 -25.63 -11.51 -23.51
N THR A 510 -26.01 -11.77 -22.25
CA THR A 510 -27.35 -12.24 -21.87
C THR A 510 -28.42 -11.19 -22.15
N ILE A 511 -28.19 -9.92 -21.78
CA ILE A 511 -29.12 -8.81 -22.06
C ILE A 511 -29.27 -8.59 -23.57
N HIS A 512 -28.17 -8.70 -24.33
CA HIS A 512 -28.21 -8.63 -25.78
C HIS A 512 -29.08 -9.73 -26.38
N ASP A 513 -28.98 -10.97 -25.87
CA ASP A 513 -29.84 -12.07 -26.34
C ASP A 513 -31.30 -11.88 -26.00
N ILE A 514 -31.61 -11.44 -24.79
CA ILE A 514 -32.96 -11.03 -24.39
C ILE A 514 -33.52 -10.01 -25.40
N GLY A 515 -32.72 -9.00 -25.75
CA GLY A 515 -33.08 -7.99 -26.75
C GLY A 515 -33.31 -8.55 -28.16
N ARG A 516 -32.58 -9.59 -28.59
CA ARG A 516 -32.76 -10.22 -29.91
C ARG A 516 -34.07 -11.00 -30.02
N THR A 517 -34.52 -11.62 -28.92
CA THR A 517 -35.80 -12.34 -28.84
C THR A 517 -37.02 -11.48 -29.14
N LEU A 518 -36.88 -10.14 -29.11
CA LEU A 518 -37.93 -9.18 -29.46
C LEU A 518 -38.27 -9.06 -30.94
N LEU A 519 -37.36 -9.50 -31.81
CA LEU A 519 -37.60 -9.54 -33.25
C LEU A 519 -38.51 -10.74 -33.63
N LYS A 520 -38.90 -11.57 -32.66
CA LYS A 520 -39.83 -12.69 -32.86
C LYS A 520 -41.29 -12.22 -32.70
N ARG A 521 -42.20 -12.83 -33.46
CA ARG A 521 -43.63 -12.45 -33.56
C ARG A 521 -44.42 -12.44 -32.23
N ALA A 522 -43.92 -13.09 -31.17
CA ALA A 522 -44.52 -13.10 -29.83
C ALA A 522 -43.41 -13.07 -28.75
N PRO A 523 -43.03 -11.89 -28.22
CA PRO A 523 -41.98 -11.80 -27.21
C PRO A 523 -42.49 -12.23 -25.83
N SER A 524 -41.81 -13.18 -25.18
CA SER A 524 -42.02 -13.49 -23.77
C SER A 524 -41.57 -12.31 -22.90
N PRO A 525 -42.28 -11.98 -21.80
CA PRO A 525 -41.82 -10.94 -20.88
C PRO A 525 -40.52 -11.39 -20.21
N ASN A 526 -39.55 -10.48 -20.06
CA ASN A 526 -38.27 -10.75 -19.39
C ASN A 526 -38.06 -9.79 -18.21
N LEU A 527 -37.43 -10.30 -17.16
CA LEU A 527 -37.13 -9.58 -15.93
C LEU A 527 -35.64 -9.72 -15.59
N VAL A 528 -34.96 -8.62 -15.31
CA VAL A 528 -33.59 -8.62 -14.78
C VAL A 528 -33.59 -8.06 -13.37
N LEU A 529 -32.91 -8.75 -12.46
CA LEU A 529 -32.85 -8.38 -11.06
C LEU A 529 -31.42 -8.03 -10.68
N LYS A 530 -31.26 -6.82 -10.15
CA LYS A 530 -30.04 -6.38 -9.49
C LYS A 530 -30.29 -6.45 -7.99
N LEU A 531 -29.65 -7.40 -7.32
CA LEU A 531 -29.75 -7.57 -5.87
C LEU A 531 -28.50 -7.00 -5.19
N ASP A 532 -28.68 -6.27 -4.10
CA ASP A 532 -27.59 -5.77 -3.23
C ASP A 532 -27.82 -6.31 -1.82
N MET A 533 -26.76 -6.77 -1.14
CA MET A 533 -26.88 -7.29 0.23
C MET A 533 -26.68 -6.16 1.25
N ALA A 534 -27.62 -6.04 2.19
CA ALA A 534 -27.52 -5.08 3.28
C ALA A 534 -26.44 -5.54 4.27
N LYS A 535 -25.40 -4.71 4.48
CA LYS A 535 -24.34 -4.97 5.47
C LYS A 535 -23.76 -6.39 5.35
N ALA A 536 -23.37 -6.75 4.12
CA ALA A 536 -23.06 -8.10 3.67
C ALA A 536 -22.17 -8.93 4.61
N TYR A 537 -21.14 -8.33 5.22
CA TYR A 537 -20.26 -9.01 6.18
C TYR A 537 -20.82 -9.00 7.60
N ASP A 538 -21.38 -7.88 8.06
CA ASP A 538 -21.76 -7.66 9.47
C ASP A 538 -22.91 -8.56 9.94
N ARG A 539 -23.74 -9.05 9.01
CA ARG A 539 -24.97 -9.80 9.29
C ARG A 539 -24.86 -11.33 9.19
N VAL A 540 -23.73 -11.85 8.71
CA VAL A 540 -23.56 -13.31 8.51
C VAL A 540 -23.72 -14.05 9.84
N GLN A 541 -24.66 -14.99 9.90
CA GLN A 541 -24.85 -15.82 11.07
C GLN A 541 -23.79 -16.92 11.15
N TRP A 542 -23.09 -16.99 12.29
CA TRP A 542 -22.02 -17.98 12.47
C TRP A 542 -22.51 -19.42 12.48
N PRO A 543 -23.62 -19.79 13.14
CA PRO A 543 -24.07 -21.18 13.12
C PRO A 543 -24.37 -21.66 11.69
N PHE A 544 -25.06 -20.84 10.89
CA PHE A 544 -25.29 -21.10 9.46
C PHE A 544 -23.98 -21.31 8.68
N LEU A 545 -23.01 -20.41 8.81
CA LEU A 545 -21.71 -20.54 8.15
C LEU A 545 -20.99 -21.84 8.55
N LEU A 546 -21.07 -22.24 9.82
CA LEU A 546 -20.42 -23.46 10.30
C LEU A 546 -21.11 -24.71 9.75
N MET A 547 -22.44 -24.73 9.68
CA MET A 547 -23.22 -25.81 9.04
C MET A 547 -22.87 -25.95 7.54
N VAL A 548 -22.74 -24.83 6.83
CA VAL A 548 -22.29 -24.80 5.42
C VAL A 548 -20.90 -25.44 5.27
N LEU A 549 -19.94 -25.11 6.16
CA LEU A 549 -18.60 -25.68 6.11
C LEU A 549 -18.58 -27.18 6.42
N GLU A 550 -19.36 -27.61 7.43
CA GLU A 550 -19.48 -29.02 7.81
C GLU A 550 -20.05 -29.85 6.65
N ASN A 551 -21.14 -29.37 6.03
CA ASN A 551 -21.78 -30.04 4.90
C ASN A 551 -20.89 -30.07 3.64
N MET A 552 -20.08 -29.03 3.41
CA MET A 552 -19.09 -29.04 2.34
C MET A 552 -17.93 -30.02 2.59
N GLY A 553 -17.90 -30.75 3.70
CA GLY A 553 -16.92 -31.78 4.00
C GLY A 553 -15.59 -31.24 4.53
N PHE A 554 -15.56 -30.01 5.07
CA PHE A 554 -14.39 -29.53 5.78
C PHE A 554 -14.21 -30.30 7.11
N PRO A 555 -12.97 -30.65 7.49
CA PRO A 555 -12.74 -31.47 8.67
C PRO A 555 -13.11 -30.71 9.97
N PRO A 556 -13.59 -31.40 11.03
CA PRO A 556 -14.03 -30.76 12.27
C PRO A 556 -12.96 -29.86 12.92
N GLY A 557 -11.68 -30.25 12.83
CA GLY A 557 -10.56 -29.44 13.33
C GLY A 557 -10.44 -28.08 12.61
N TRP A 558 -10.69 -28.06 11.30
CA TRP A 558 -10.71 -26.84 10.49
C TRP A 558 -11.89 -25.95 10.87
N VAL A 559 -13.09 -26.52 10.93
CA VAL A 559 -14.31 -25.80 11.33
C VAL A 559 -14.15 -25.19 12.74
N SER A 560 -13.52 -25.92 13.66
CA SER A 560 -13.16 -25.42 15.00
C SER A 560 -12.19 -24.23 14.96
N MET A 561 -11.16 -24.25 14.10
CA MET A 561 -10.27 -23.11 13.90
C MET A 561 -11.02 -21.88 13.37
N ILE A 562 -11.89 -22.05 12.37
CA ILE A 562 -12.73 -20.98 11.84
C ILE A 562 -13.64 -20.40 12.93
N ARG A 563 -14.33 -21.27 13.70
CA ARG A 563 -15.16 -20.88 14.85
C ARG A 563 -14.37 -20.04 15.85
N ARG A 564 -13.17 -20.47 16.23
CA ARG A 564 -12.30 -19.71 17.15
C ARG A 564 -11.85 -18.37 16.57
N CYS A 565 -11.63 -18.27 15.26
CA CYS A 565 -11.26 -17.00 14.61
C CYS A 565 -12.40 -15.96 14.61
N ILE A 566 -13.64 -16.40 14.36
CA ILE A 566 -14.80 -15.50 14.22
C ILE A 566 -15.45 -15.16 15.57
N SER A 567 -15.51 -16.10 16.52
CA SER A 567 -16.24 -15.91 17.80
C SER A 567 -15.47 -15.20 18.91
N SER A 568 -14.15 -15.11 18.80
CA SER A 568 -13.28 -14.53 19.84
C SER A 568 -13.06 -13.02 19.69
N CYS A 569 -13.75 -12.36 18.77
CA CYS A 569 -13.52 -10.96 18.39
C CYS A 569 -14.06 -9.96 19.44
N TRP A 570 -13.19 -9.03 19.85
CA TRP A 570 -13.58 -7.88 20.67
C TRP A 570 -13.39 -6.60 19.89
N PHE A 571 -14.40 -5.73 19.88
CA PHE A 571 -14.42 -4.51 19.10
C PHE A 571 -14.42 -3.27 19.99
N SER A 572 -13.69 -2.25 19.53
CA SER A 572 -13.86 -0.87 19.96
C SER A 572 -14.07 0.02 18.74
N VAL A 573 -14.77 1.15 18.89
CA VAL A 573 -15.02 2.08 17.77
C VAL A 573 -14.06 3.26 17.86
N LEU A 574 -13.37 3.58 16.76
CA LEU A 574 -12.51 4.75 16.67
C LEU A 574 -13.35 5.98 16.32
N VAL A 575 -13.48 6.90 17.27
CA VAL A 575 -14.16 8.19 17.10
C VAL A 575 -13.13 9.28 17.34
N ASN A 576 -12.89 10.10 16.31
CA ASN A 576 -11.94 11.22 16.36
C ASN A 576 -10.53 10.86 16.89
N GLY A 577 -10.04 9.67 16.54
CA GLY A 577 -8.71 9.19 16.95
C GLY A 577 -8.67 8.54 18.33
N THR A 578 -9.79 8.50 19.07
CA THR A 578 -9.90 7.85 20.38
C THR A 578 -10.77 6.59 20.28
N SER A 579 -10.34 5.52 20.94
CA SER A 579 -11.09 4.26 21.02
C SER A 579 -12.23 4.38 22.04
N ALA A 580 -13.45 4.05 21.64
CA ALA A 580 -14.65 4.07 22.47
C ALA A 580 -15.33 2.70 22.55
N GLY A 581 -15.86 2.37 23.72
CA GLY A 581 -16.47 1.06 24.01
C GLY A 581 -15.47 -0.10 23.99
N PHE A 582 -15.95 -1.27 24.41
CA PHE A 582 -15.25 -2.56 24.25
C PHE A 582 -16.26 -3.69 24.39
N PHE A 583 -16.73 -4.23 23.26
CA PHE A 583 -17.82 -5.22 23.24
C PHE A 583 -17.46 -6.43 22.37
N GLN A 584 -18.08 -7.57 22.65
CA GLN A 584 -17.91 -8.80 21.88
C GLN A 584 -18.99 -8.91 20.80
N SER A 585 -18.62 -9.42 19.62
CA SER A 585 -19.61 -9.75 18.59
C SER A 585 -20.21 -11.14 18.81
N THR A 586 -21.44 -11.36 18.35
CA THR A 586 -22.08 -12.68 18.27
C THR A 586 -22.47 -13.08 16.85
N ARG A 587 -22.27 -12.18 15.86
CA ARG A 587 -22.44 -12.47 14.42
C ARG A 587 -21.46 -11.68 13.55
N GLY A 588 -21.50 -11.93 12.25
CA GLY A 588 -20.79 -11.15 11.25
C GLY A 588 -19.31 -11.48 11.08
N LEU A 589 -18.73 -11.00 9.99
CA LEU A 589 -17.35 -11.22 9.60
C LEU A 589 -16.58 -9.89 9.59
N ARG A 590 -15.30 -9.91 9.99
CA ARG A 590 -14.48 -8.69 10.11
C ARG A 590 -14.15 -8.10 8.73
N GLN A 591 -14.60 -6.88 8.46
CA GLN A 591 -14.29 -6.18 7.21
C GLN A 591 -12.84 -5.66 7.23
N GLY A 592 -11.92 -6.39 6.59
CA GLY A 592 -10.47 -6.11 6.59
C GLY A 592 -9.61 -7.29 7.05
N ASP A 593 -10.24 -8.37 7.49
CA ASP A 593 -9.58 -9.64 7.81
C ASP A 593 -9.40 -10.49 6.53
N PRO A 594 -8.18 -11.04 6.25
CA PRO A 594 -7.92 -11.88 5.08
C PRO A 594 -8.88 -13.06 4.87
N LEU A 595 -9.45 -13.61 5.95
CA LEU A 595 -10.29 -14.81 5.93
C LEU A 595 -11.75 -14.51 5.59
N SER A 596 -12.26 -13.34 5.98
CA SER A 596 -13.67 -12.96 5.82
C SER A 596 -14.20 -13.08 4.39
N PRO A 597 -13.50 -12.65 3.32
CA PRO A 597 -14.03 -12.76 1.96
C PRO A 597 -14.26 -14.20 1.51
N SER A 598 -13.37 -15.12 1.87
CA SER A 598 -13.50 -16.54 1.52
C SER A 598 -14.68 -17.18 2.24
N LEU A 599 -14.85 -16.89 3.53
CA LEU A 599 -16.00 -17.38 4.31
C LEU A 599 -17.33 -16.82 3.80
N PHE A 600 -17.36 -15.53 3.46
CA PHE A 600 -18.54 -14.89 2.88
C PHE A 600 -18.95 -15.55 1.56
N VAL A 601 -17.98 -15.85 0.68
CA VAL A 601 -18.28 -16.52 -0.59
C VAL A 601 -18.88 -17.91 -0.38
N LEU A 602 -18.35 -18.69 0.57
CA LEU A 602 -18.91 -20.01 0.90
C LEU A 602 -20.34 -19.92 1.43
N ALA A 603 -20.63 -18.96 2.31
CA ALA A 603 -21.98 -18.72 2.81
C ALA A 603 -22.94 -18.24 1.70
N ALA A 604 -22.47 -17.35 0.82
CA ALA A 604 -23.27 -16.80 -0.28
C ALA A 604 -23.53 -17.82 -1.40
N ASP A 605 -22.71 -18.88 -1.51
CA ASP A 605 -22.88 -19.94 -2.51
C ASP A 605 -24.22 -20.68 -2.36
N TYR A 606 -24.74 -20.77 -1.13
CA TYR A 606 -26.09 -21.28 -0.85
C TYR A 606 -27.16 -20.52 -1.64
N LEU A 607 -27.09 -19.19 -1.64
CA LEU A 607 -28.03 -18.36 -2.41
C LEU A 607 -27.88 -18.61 -3.90
N SER A 608 -26.65 -18.66 -4.42
CA SER A 608 -26.40 -18.94 -5.85
C SER A 608 -27.03 -20.26 -6.29
N ARG A 609 -26.90 -21.32 -5.49
CA ARG A 609 -27.45 -22.65 -5.80
C ARG A 609 -28.96 -22.73 -5.60
N SER A 610 -29.49 -22.05 -4.58
CA SER A 610 -30.94 -21.94 -4.37
C SER A 610 -31.61 -21.27 -5.58
N LEU A 611 -30.96 -20.25 -6.16
CA LEU A 611 -31.43 -19.59 -7.38
C LEU A 611 -31.31 -20.49 -8.61
N ASP A 612 -30.24 -21.28 -8.75
CA ASP A 612 -30.09 -22.23 -9.84
C ASP A 612 -31.19 -23.32 -9.81
N GLY A 613 -31.64 -23.74 -8.62
CA GLY A 613 -32.76 -24.68 -8.45
C GLY A 613 -34.13 -24.15 -8.92
N LEU A 614 -34.26 -22.85 -9.16
CA LEU A 614 -35.48 -22.26 -9.74
C LEU A 614 -35.50 -22.31 -11.28
N VAL A 615 -34.39 -22.69 -11.93
CA VAL A 615 -34.24 -22.72 -13.39
C VAL A 615 -34.91 -23.97 -13.99
N GLY A 616 -35.80 -23.80 -14.97
CA GLY A 616 -36.38 -24.89 -15.77
C GLY A 616 -37.81 -25.31 -15.38
N THR A 617 -38.36 -24.73 -14.33
CA THR A 617 -39.78 -24.85 -13.98
C THR A 617 -40.48 -23.54 -14.34
N HIS A 618 -41.43 -23.58 -15.28
CA HIS A 618 -42.65 -22.73 -15.35
C HIS A 618 -42.84 -21.82 -16.57
N PRO A 619 -44.06 -21.76 -17.14
CA PRO A 619 -44.43 -20.84 -18.22
C PRO A 619 -44.98 -19.47 -17.74
N ASP A 620 -45.30 -19.29 -16.45
CA ASP A 620 -45.87 -18.04 -15.92
C ASP A 620 -44.88 -17.18 -15.09
N MET A 621 -44.90 -15.87 -15.32
CA MET A 621 -43.97 -14.90 -14.71
C MET A 621 -44.34 -14.56 -13.26
N ALA A 622 -45.62 -14.57 -12.90
CA ALA A 622 -46.05 -14.24 -11.53
C ALA A 622 -45.56 -15.30 -10.53
N GLU A 623 -45.76 -16.58 -10.86
CA GLU A 623 -45.29 -17.71 -10.05
C GLU A 623 -43.75 -17.71 -9.91
N ALA A 624 -43.02 -17.38 -10.99
CA ALA A 624 -41.56 -17.29 -10.96
C ALA A 624 -41.06 -16.19 -10.00
N VAL A 625 -41.72 -15.03 -9.97
CA VAL A 625 -41.38 -13.93 -9.06
C VAL A 625 -41.69 -14.29 -7.60
N GLU A 626 -42.83 -14.93 -7.34
CA GLU A 626 -43.22 -15.34 -5.99
C GLU A 626 -42.22 -16.33 -5.38
N ARG A 627 -41.84 -17.38 -6.13
CA ARG A 627 -40.84 -18.36 -5.68
C ARG A 627 -39.47 -17.73 -5.45
N LEU A 628 -39.10 -16.74 -6.27
CA LEU A 628 -37.86 -16.00 -6.06
C LEU A 628 -37.89 -15.19 -4.77
N VAL A 629 -38.96 -14.45 -4.49
CA VAL A 629 -39.10 -13.68 -3.25
C VAL A 629 -39.01 -14.62 -2.05
N HIS A 630 -39.73 -15.76 -2.09
CA HIS A 630 -39.65 -16.79 -1.07
C HIS A 630 -38.21 -17.32 -0.87
N CYS A 631 -37.48 -17.58 -1.96
CA CYS A 631 -36.07 -17.98 -1.89
C CYS A 631 -35.18 -16.93 -1.20
N LEU A 632 -35.39 -15.64 -1.47
CA LEU A 632 -34.63 -14.56 -0.86
C LEU A 632 -34.97 -14.35 0.62
N ASP A 633 -36.24 -14.50 0.98
CA ASP A 633 -36.71 -14.39 2.36
C ASP A 633 -36.21 -15.57 3.20
N HIS A 634 -36.32 -16.81 2.69
CA HIS A 634 -35.77 -17.99 3.34
C HIS A 634 -34.23 -17.89 3.51
N TYR A 635 -33.50 -17.48 2.46
CA TYR A 635 -32.07 -17.24 2.59
C TYR A 635 -31.76 -16.19 3.67
N SER A 636 -32.54 -15.12 3.77
CA SER A 636 -32.38 -14.09 4.80
C SER A 636 -32.61 -14.66 6.21
N ALA A 637 -33.60 -15.56 6.37
CA ALA A 637 -33.93 -16.20 7.64
C ALA A 637 -32.82 -17.13 8.13
N VAL A 638 -32.29 -18.01 7.25
CA VAL A 638 -31.25 -18.98 7.62
C VAL A 638 -29.86 -18.35 7.75
N SER A 639 -29.52 -17.36 6.91
CA SER A 639 -28.16 -16.80 6.88
C SER A 639 -27.98 -15.50 7.68
N GLY A 640 -29.09 -14.82 8.00
CA GLY A 640 -29.14 -13.44 8.49
C GLY A 640 -28.84 -12.37 7.42
N GLN A 641 -28.48 -12.77 6.19
CA GLN A 641 -28.08 -11.87 5.12
C GLN A 641 -29.31 -11.34 4.38
N MET A 642 -29.66 -10.08 4.65
CA MET A 642 -30.84 -9.44 4.06
C MET A 642 -30.53 -8.75 2.72
N VAL A 643 -31.54 -8.72 1.85
CA VAL A 643 -31.53 -7.89 0.63
C VAL A 643 -31.73 -6.42 0.98
N ASN A 644 -30.87 -5.56 0.44
CA ASN A 644 -30.98 -4.11 0.52
C ASN A 644 -31.98 -3.61 -0.52
N ARG A 645 -33.20 -3.27 -0.07
CA ARG A 645 -34.29 -2.84 -0.94
C ARG A 645 -34.02 -1.50 -1.66
N GLU A 646 -33.25 -0.59 -1.07
CA GLU A 646 -32.93 0.71 -1.70
C GLU A 646 -31.93 0.59 -2.85
N LYS A 647 -31.01 -0.39 -2.75
CA LYS A 647 -29.97 -0.62 -3.75
C LYS A 647 -30.32 -1.72 -4.73
N SER A 648 -31.29 -2.55 -4.40
CA SER A 648 -31.83 -3.58 -5.28
C SER A 648 -32.85 -2.98 -6.24
N HIS A 649 -32.79 -3.40 -7.49
CA HIS A 649 -33.62 -2.86 -8.57
C HIS A 649 -34.09 -4.00 -9.45
N PHE A 650 -35.36 -3.92 -9.88
CA PHE A 650 -35.89 -4.79 -10.91
C PHE A 650 -36.04 -3.98 -12.20
N PHE A 651 -35.64 -4.60 -13.30
CA PHE A 651 -35.70 -3.99 -14.62
C PHE A 651 -36.67 -4.80 -15.48
N LEU A 652 -37.80 -4.17 -15.78
CA LEU A 652 -38.77 -4.66 -16.75
C LEU A 652 -38.35 -4.21 -18.15
N HIS A 653 -38.62 -5.11 -19.09
CA HIS A 653 -38.25 -5.15 -20.49
C HIS A 653 -38.08 -3.81 -21.28
N VAL A 654 -38.78 -2.72 -20.93
CA VAL A 654 -38.82 -1.45 -21.71
C VAL A 654 -37.70 -0.44 -21.32
N LYS A 655 -36.96 -0.66 -20.23
CA LYS A 655 -35.97 0.32 -19.69
C LYS A 655 -34.52 -0.16 -19.66
N PHE A 656 -34.18 -1.26 -20.35
CA PHE A 656 -32.80 -1.78 -20.33
C PHE A 656 -31.76 -0.82 -20.91
N GLY A 657 -32.14 0.08 -21.83
CA GLY A 657 -31.22 1.00 -22.52
C GLY A 657 -30.31 1.79 -21.58
N SER A 658 -30.85 2.54 -20.62
CA SER A 658 -30.03 3.46 -19.81
C SER A 658 -29.04 2.75 -18.87
N TRP A 659 -29.42 1.59 -18.30
CA TRP A 659 -28.54 0.83 -17.41
C TRP A 659 -27.53 -0.01 -18.19
N ALA A 660 -27.95 -0.68 -19.25
CA ALA A 660 -27.06 -1.43 -20.13
C ALA A 660 -26.02 -0.50 -20.78
N ASP A 661 -26.39 0.71 -21.21
CA ASP A 661 -25.46 1.70 -21.78
C ASP A 661 -24.44 2.21 -20.74
N THR A 662 -24.88 2.43 -19.49
CA THR A 662 -24.01 2.89 -18.40
C THR A 662 -22.98 1.81 -18.03
N VAL A 663 -23.39 0.55 -17.89
CA VAL A 663 -22.48 -0.58 -17.62
C VAL A 663 -21.63 -0.92 -18.86
N ALA A 664 -22.19 -0.80 -20.06
CA ALA A 664 -21.50 -1.09 -21.33
C ALA A 664 -20.37 -0.09 -21.62
N SER A 665 -20.52 1.18 -21.24
CA SER A 665 -19.51 2.23 -21.43
C SER A 665 -18.17 1.94 -20.72
N VAL A 666 -18.17 1.08 -19.70
CA VAL A 666 -16.97 0.73 -18.92
C VAL A 666 -16.06 -0.25 -19.68
N MET A 667 -16.65 -1.21 -20.41
CA MET A 667 -15.91 -2.25 -21.15
C MET A 667 -15.72 -1.91 -22.63
N GLU A 668 -16.50 -0.95 -23.14
CA GLU A 668 -16.39 -0.33 -24.47
C GLU A 668 -16.49 1.19 -24.36
N PRO A 669 -15.45 1.84 -23.83
CA PRO A 669 -15.43 3.29 -23.76
C PRO A 669 -15.44 3.88 -25.17
N TYR A 670 -16.38 4.79 -25.44
CA TYR A 670 -16.41 5.53 -26.69
C TYR A 670 -15.11 6.32 -26.90
N ASP A 671 -14.65 6.40 -28.15
CA ASP A 671 -13.45 7.16 -28.52
C ASP A 671 -13.50 8.62 -28.01
N TYR A 672 -14.71 9.20 -27.91
CA TYR A 672 -14.91 10.52 -27.31
C TYR A 672 -14.40 10.59 -25.87
N TRP A 673 -14.86 9.70 -24.98
CA TRP A 673 -14.46 9.68 -23.56
C TRP A 673 -12.98 9.38 -23.39
N LEU A 674 -12.41 8.50 -24.22
CA LEU A 674 -10.98 8.23 -24.21
C LEU A 674 -10.17 9.48 -24.55
N ASN A 675 -10.60 10.24 -25.56
CA ASN A 675 -9.94 11.48 -25.93
C ASN A 675 -10.12 12.58 -24.88
N GLU A 676 -11.29 12.70 -24.25
CA GLU A 676 -11.54 13.66 -23.16
C GLU A 676 -10.65 13.36 -21.94
N LEU A 677 -10.50 12.08 -21.55
CA LEU A 677 -9.60 11.69 -20.47
C LEU A 677 -8.13 11.99 -20.81
N GLU A 678 -7.66 11.67 -22.02
CA GLU A 678 -6.30 12.03 -22.46
C GLU A 678 -6.11 13.56 -22.47
N GLN A 679 -7.12 14.34 -22.83
CA GLN A 679 -7.06 15.81 -22.77
C GLN A 679 -6.97 16.32 -21.33
N ILE A 680 -7.74 15.76 -20.39
CA ILE A 680 -7.68 16.12 -18.97
C ILE A 680 -6.29 15.82 -18.42
N MET A 681 -5.72 14.64 -18.73
CA MET A 681 -4.36 14.28 -18.30
C MET A 681 -3.31 15.22 -18.90
N ALA A 682 -3.44 15.58 -20.19
CA ALA A 682 -2.55 16.54 -20.83
C ALA A 682 -2.66 17.94 -20.19
N ARG A 683 -3.88 18.40 -19.90
CA ARG A 683 -4.12 19.69 -19.21
C ARG A 683 -3.59 19.66 -17.78
N PHE A 684 -3.72 18.56 -17.05
CA PHE A 684 -3.14 18.40 -15.72
C PHE A 684 -1.61 18.49 -15.79
N PHE A 685 -0.99 17.83 -16.77
CA PHE A 685 0.46 17.84 -16.92
C PHE A 685 1.03 19.22 -17.29
N TRP A 686 0.28 20.03 -18.05
CA TRP A 686 0.73 21.36 -18.50
C TRP A 686 0.11 22.55 -17.73
N GLY A 687 -0.94 22.33 -16.95
CA GLY A 687 -1.72 23.36 -16.26
C GLY A 687 -1.15 23.77 -14.90
N THR A 688 -1.78 24.76 -14.27
CA THR A 688 -1.55 25.17 -12.88
C THR A 688 -2.88 25.25 -12.14
N VAL A 689 -2.84 25.42 -10.81
CA VAL A 689 -4.03 25.74 -10.01
C VAL A 689 -4.62 27.07 -10.54
N GLY A 690 -5.78 27.00 -11.19
CA GLY A 690 -6.46 28.13 -11.86
C GLY A 690 -6.77 27.86 -13.34
N GLN A 691 -7.88 28.39 -13.85
CA GLN A 691 -8.42 28.12 -15.20
C GLN A 691 -7.58 28.64 -16.39
N GLN A 692 -6.31 29.00 -16.20
CA GLN A 692 -5.50 29.55 -17.30
C GLN A 692 -4.94 28.44 -18.20
N ARG A 693 -5.22 28.56 -19.51
CA ARG A 693 -4.66 27.68 -20.54
C ARG A 693 -3.16 27.94 -20.72
N LYS A 694 -2.32 26.94 -20.46
CA LYS A 694 -0.88 26.99 -20.75
C LYS A 694 -0.53 26.29 -22.07
N ILE A 695 0.60 26.68 -22.64
CA ILE A 695 1.17 26.12 -23.86
C ILE A 695 1.60 24.66 -23.62
N HIS A 696 1.09 23.73 -24.43
CA HIS A 696 1.59 22.35 -24.47
C HIS A 696 2.92 22.32 -25.22
N TRP A 697 4.03 22.08 -24.52
CA TRP A 697 5.36 22.16 -25.11
C TRP A 697 5.78 20.88 -25.86
N VAL A 698 5.28 19.73 -25.43
CA VAL A 698 5.57 18.40 -26.02
C VAL A 698 4.25 17.71 -26.37
N SER A 699 4.22 17.03 -27.53
CA SER A 699 3.04 16.27 -27.96
C SER A 699 2.71 15.13 -26.99
N TRP A 700 1.46 15.11 -26.52
CA TRP A 700 0.94 14.06 -25.65
C TRP A 700 1.05 12.67 -26.31
N LYS A 701 0.39 12.51 -27.46
CA LYS A 701 0.25 11.23 -28.17
C LYS A 701 1.57 10.73 -28.77
N ARG A 702 2.38 11.60 -29.38
CA ARG A 702 3.57 11.20 -30.16
C ARG A 702 4.87 11.15 -29.35
N LYS A 703 4.90 11.72 -28.13
CA LYS A 703 6.15 11.77 -27.35
C LYS A 703 5.98 11.45 -25.88
N ILE A 704 5.05 12.11 -25.16
CA ILE A 704 4.87 11.84 -23.72
C ILE A 704 4.47 10.38 -23.47
N CYS A 705 3.58 9.83 -24.31
CA CYS A 705 3.06 8.49 -24.10
C CYS A 705 4.01 7.34 -24.50
N LEU A 706 5.21 7.66 -25.01
CA LEU A 706 6.19 6.63 -25.34
C LEU A 706 6.88 6.08 -24.07
N PRO A 707 7.42 4.85 -24.11
CA PRO A 707 8.33 4.33 -23.09
C PRO A 707 9.51 5.27 -22.79
N LEU A 708 10.10 5.12 -21.60
CA LEU A 708 11.25 5.93 -21.17
C LEU A 708 12.47 5.72 -22.09
N ASP A 709 12.70 4.49 -22.55
CA ASP A 709 13.79 4.15 -23.47
C ASP A 709 13.58 4.64 -24.90
N GLU A 710 12.35 5.02 -25.26
CA GLU A 710 11.96 5.66 -26.53
C GLU A 710 11.79 7.20 -26.37
N GLY A 711 12.19 7.71 -25.21
CA GLY A 711 12.22 9.15 -24.91
C GLY A 711 10.86 9.76 -24.55
N GLY A 712 9.89 8.96 -24.10
CA GLY A 712 8.67 9.44 -23.47
C GLY A 712 8.73 9.37 -21.94
N LEU A 713 7.56 9.41 -21.31
CA LEU A 713 7.37 9.38 -19.85
C LEU A 713 6.72 8.07 -19.34
N GLY A 714 6.53 7.09 -20.23
CA GLY A 714 5.94 5.79 -19.88
C GLY A 714 4.42 5.83 -19.63
N ILE A 715 3.74 6.93 -19.99
CA ILE A 715 2.29 7.06 -19.85
C ILE A 715 1.61 6.30 -20.99
N ARG A 716 0.79 5.29 -20.69
CA ARG A 716 0.15 4.49 -21.73
C ARG A 716 -1.09 5.19 -22.29
N ARG A 717 -1.31 5.09 -23.59
CA ARG A 717 -2.52 5.60 -24.25
C ARG A 717 -3.71 4.68 -24.00
N PHE A 718 -4.88 5.24 -23.75
CA PHE A 718 -6.06 4.43 -23.45
C PHE A 718 -6.50 3.58 -24.65
N ARG A 719 -6.41 4.12 -25.87
CA ARG A 719 -6.75 3.36 -27.09
C ARG A 719 -5.87 2.11 -27.26
N GLU A 720 -4.59 2.22 -26.96
CA GLU A 720 -3.64 1.09 -27.02
C GLU A 720 -3.95 0.06 -25.92
N LEU A 721 -4.33 0.52 -24.72
CA LEU A 721 -4.78 -0.36 -23.63
C LEU A 721 -6.06 -1.12 -23.99
N VAL A 722 -7.07 -0.44 -24.58
CA VAL A 722 -8.33 -1.09 -25.01
C VAL A 722 -8.06 -2.17 -26.05
N LEU A 723 -7.15 -1.94 -27.00
CA LEU A 723 -6.74 -2.95 -27.97
C LEU A 723 -6.03 -4.13 -27.28
N ALA A 724 -5.08 -3.86 -26.39
CA ALA A 724 -4.38 -4.91 -25.64
C ALA A 724 -5.33 -5.76 -24.77
N PHE A 725 -6.34 -5.12 -24.15
CA PHE A 725 -7.40 -5.84 -23.42
C PHE A 725 -8.32 -6.63 -24.35
N SER A 726 -8.60 -6.13 -25.54
CA SER A 726 -9.39 -6.89 -26.54
C SER A 726 -8.64 -8.14 -27.01
N ILE A 727 -7.32 -8.05 -27.18
CA ILE A 727 -6.46 -9.22 -27.45
C ILE A 727 -6.52 -10.21 -26.28
N LYS A 728 -6.45 -9.73 -25.04
CA LYS A 728 -6.62 -10.58 -23.84
C LYS A 728 -7.98 -11.29 -23.85
N LEU A 729 -9.05 -10.58 -24.15
CA LEU A 729 -10.39 -11.17 -24.23
C LEU A 729 -10.48 -12.23 -25.35
N TRP A 730 -9.84 -11.98 -26.50
CA TRP A 730 -9.75 -12.98 -27.57
C TRP A 730 -9.02 -14.25 -27.12
N TRP A 731 -7.87 -14.09 -26.46
CA TRP A 731 -7.13 -15.23 -25.91
C TRP A 731 -7.99 -16.07 -24.96
N ARG A 732 -8.70 -15.42 -24.03
CA ARG A 732 -9.57 -16.09 -23.05
C ARG A 732 -10.79 -16.73 -23.67
N PHE A 733 -11.36 -16.08 -24.69
CA PHE A 733 -12.43 -16.65 -25.49
C PHE A 733 -11.97 -17.98 -26.12
N ILE A 734 -10.82 -18.04 -26.77
CA ILE A 734 -10.32 -19.29 -27.36
C ILE A 734 -9.97 -20.34 -26.29
N ALA A 735 -9.37 -19.91 -25.18
CA ALA A 735 -9.00 -20.81 -24.07
C ALA A 735 -10.20 -21.41 -23.31
N GLN A 736 -11.43 -20.88 -23.52
CA GLN A 736 -12.66 -21.33 -22.85
C GLN A 736 -12.55 -21.36 -21.31
N ASP A 737 -11.78 -20.42 -20.74
CA ASP A 737 -11.37 -20.40 -19.32
C ASP A 737 -12.44 -19.84 -18.36
N SER A 738 -13.60 -19.42 -18.87
CA SER A 738 -14.63 -18.72 -18.11
C SER A 738 -16.03 -18.99 -18.65
N LEU A 739 -17.03 -18.79 -17.78
CA LEU A 739 -18.45 -18.94 -18.15
C LEU A 739 -18.84 -17.98 -19.28
N TRP A 740 -18.30 -16.76 -19.30
CA TRP A 740 -18.48 -15.83 -20.41
C TRP A 740 -17.94 -16.40 -21.74
N ALA A 741 -16.73 -16.96 -21.74
CA ALA A 741 -16.12 -17.53 -22.93
C ALA A 741 -16.97 -18.69 -23.47
N GLN A 742 -17.47 -19.55 -22.59
CA GLN A 742 -18.35 -20.68 -22.92
C GLN A 742 -19.71 -20.22 -23.46
N PHE A 743 -20.34 -19.24 -22.82
CA PHE A 743 -21.58 -18.65 -23.28
C PHE A 743 -21.42 -18.03 -24.67
N THR A 744 -20.37 -17.22 -24.85
CA THR A 744 -20.06 -16.54 -26.12
C THR A 744 -19.78 -17.56 -27.22
N MET A 745 -19.07 -18.65 -26.91
CA MET A 745 -18.79 -19.74 -27.83
C MET A 745 -20.08 -20.39 -28.33
N ARG A 746 -20.97 -20.79 -27.42
CA ARG A 746 -22.27 -21.38 -27.78
C ARG A 746 -23.17 -20.44 -28.57
N LYS A 747 -23.05 -19.14 -28.33
CA LYS A 747 -23.87 -18.12 -28.98
C LYS A 747 -23.45 -17.81 -30.41
N TYR A 748 -22.14 -17.70 -30.68
CA TYR A 748 -21.64 -17.19 -31.95
C TYR A 748 -20.92 -18.24 -32.81
N CYS A 749 -20.62 -19.43 -32.28
CA CYS A 749 -19.95 -20.48 -33.04
C CYS A 749 -20.95 -21.56 -33.49
N ILE A 750 -20.85 -21.94 -34.76
CA ILE A 750 -21.68 -22.97 -35.41
C ILE A 750 -21.35 -24.35 -34.82
N LEU A 751 -20.06 -24.57 -34.53
CA LEU A 751 -19.55 -25.77 -33.86
C LEU A 751 -18.86 -25.30 -32.56
N PRO A 752 -19.58 -25.26 -31.43
CA PRO A 752 -19.08 -24.71 -30.17
C PRO A 752 -17.80 -25.40 -29.66
N ASP A 753 -17.67 -26.70 -29.88
CA ASP A 753 -16.49 -27.47 -29.48
C ASP A 753 -15.25 -27.19 -30.34
N ARG A 754 -15.43 -26.45 -31.45
CA ARG A 754 -14.40 -26.25 -32.49
C ARG A 754 -14.10 -24.77 -32.76
N ALA A 755 -14.69 -23.85 -31.98
CA ALA A 755 -14.56 -22.41 -32.16
C ALA A 755 -14.85 -21.88 -33.57
N PHE A 756 -15.67 -22.59 -34.34
CA PHE A 756 -15.98 -22.20 -35.72
C PHE A 756 -16.99 -21.05 -35.72
N ILE A 757 -16.50 -19.83 -35.94
CA ILE A 757 -17.28 -18.60 -35.85
C ILE A 757 -18.28 -18.50 -37.01
N ALA A 758 -19.54 -18.23 -36.69
CA ALA A 758 -20.56 -17.93 -37.68
C ALA A 758 -20.21 -16.67 -38.50
N PRO A 759 -20.70 -16.54 -39.75
CA PRO A 759 -20.51 -15.34 -40.54
C PRO A 759 -20.95 -14.09 -39.79
N TYR A 760 -20.19 -13.01 -39.95
CA TYR A 760 -20.43 -11.72 -39.31
C TYR A 760 -21.87 -11.24 -39.54
N SER A 761 -22.58 -10.85 -38.47
CA SER A 761 -23.89 -10.21 -38.55
C SER A 761 -23.86 -8.79 -37.97
N VAL A 762 -24.57 -7.87 -38.64
CA VAL A 762 -24.77 -6.49 -38.16
C VAL A 762 -25.53 -6.46 -36.82
N HIS A 763 -26.31 -7.52 -36.55
CA HIS A 763 -27.07 -7.68 -35.32
C HIS A 763 -26.28 -8.35 -34.19
N ASP A 764 -24.97 -8.60 -34.36
CA ASP A 764 -24.14 -9.16 -33.31
C ASP A 764 -23.75 -8.11 -32.26
N SER A 765 -23.43 -8.59 -31.05
CA SER A 765 -23.11 -7.68 -29.96
C SER A 765 -21.87 -6.82 -30.31
N PRO A 766 -21.84 -5.55 -29.85
CA PRO A 766 -20.69 -4.68 -30.06
C PRO A 766 -19.35 -5.30 -29.59
N ILE A 767 -19.35 -6.07 -28.51
CA ILE A 767 -18.16 -6.74 -27.99
C ILE A 767 -17.70 -7.83 -28.95
N TRP A 768 -18.63 -8.64 -29.47
CA TRP A 768 -18.31 -9.68 -30.43
C TRP A 768 -17.74 -9.07 -31.72
N ARG A 769 -18.37 -8.02 -32.24
CA ARG A 769 -17.87 -7.29 -33.42
C ARG A 769 -16.46 -6.74 -33.19
N ARG A 770 -16.17 -6.19 -32.00
CA ARG A 770 -14.81 -5.74 -31.63
C ARG A 770 -13.81 -6.91 -31.61
N LEU A 771 -14.19 -8.04 -31.03
CA LEU A 771 -13.36 -9.24 -30.97
C LEU A 771 -13.06 -9.81 -32.36
N THR A 772 -14.06 -9.85 -33.25
CA THR A 772 -13.86 -10.31 -34.64
C THR A 772 -12.90 -9.43 -35.44
N VAL A 773 -12.84 -8.11 -35.16
CA VAL A 773 -11.85 -7.21 -35.79
C VAL A 773 -10.42 -7.53 -35.31
N ILE A 774 -10.27 -7.87 -34.02
CA ILE A 774 -8.96 -8.18 -33.42
C ILE A 774 -8.43 -9.55 -33.86
N ARG A 775 -9.33 -10.50 -34.18
CA ARG A 775 -8.97 -11.85 -34.65
C ARG A 775 -7.86 -11.84 -35.70
N GLY A 776 -7.99 -11.02 -36.73
CA GLY A 776 -7.03 -10.97 -37.85
C GLY A 776 -5.60 -10.58 -37.43
N GLN A 777 -5.45 -9.88 -36.30
CA GLN A 777 -4.14 -9.46 -35.77
C GLN A 777 -3.54 -10.48 -34.78
N VAL A 778 -4.37 -11.35 -34.20
CA VAL A 778 -4.01 -12.19 -33.04
C VAL A 778 -3.94 -13.67 -33.38
N HIS A 779 -4.76 -14.14 -34.31
CA HIS A 779 -4.93 -15.58 -34.56
C HIS A 779 -3.61 -16.25 -34.98
N GLY A 780 -2.81 -15.61 -35.82
CA GLY A 780 -1.46 -16.10 -36.19
C GLY A 780 -0.41 -16.06 -35.06
N LEU A 781 -0.71 -15.42 -33.93
CA LEU A 781 0.15 -15.39 -32.73
C LEU A 781 -0.21 -16.49 -31.71
N ILE A 782 -1.30 -17.22 -31.95
CA ILE A 782 -1.75 -18.32 -31.12
C ILE A 782 -1.24 -19.61 -31.76
N ARG A 783 -0.31 -20.28 -31.09
CA ARG A 783 0.24 -21.57 -31.51
C ARG A 783 -0.36 -22.70 -30.70
N TRP A 784 -0.49 -23.87 -31.31
CA TRP A 784 -1.06 -25.04 -30.67
C TRP A 784 -0.04 -26.17 -30.52
N SER A 785 -0.09 -26.84 -29.37
CA SER A 785 0.57 -28.12 -29.16
C SER A 785 -0.47 -29.21 -29.24
N LEU A 786 -0.24 -30.22 -30.08
CA LEU A 786 -1.22 -31.27 -30.35
C LEU A 786 -1.34 -32.24 -29.17
N GLY A 787 -2.59 -32.49 -28.77
CA GLY A 787 -3.00 -33.53 -27.85
C GLY A 787 -4.14 -34.33 -28.48
N GLU A 788 -5.38 -34.04 -28.10
CA GLU A 788 -6.60 -34.63 -28.66
C GLU A 788 -6.86 -34.29 -30.14
N GLY A 789 -6.25 -33.21 -30.68
CA GLY A 789 -6.37 -32.79 -32.07
C GLY A 789 -7.72 -32.15 -32.42
N LYS A 790 -8.45 -31.63 -31.44
CA LYS A 790 -9.76 -30.96 -31.58
C LYS A 790 -9.61 -29.49 -31.99
N ILE A 791 -8.69 -29.22 -32.92
CA ILE A 791 -8.39 -27.88 -33.44
C ILE A 791 -8.48 -27.89 -34.97
N SER A 792 -8.57 -26.71 -35.59
CA SER A 792 -8.68 -26.60 -37.05
C SER A 792 -7.42 -27.09 -37.74
N PHE A 793 -7.58 -28.02 -38.69
CA PHE A 793 -6.46 -28.50 -39.52
C PHE A 793 -5.85 -27.38 -40.36
N TRP A 794 -6.68 -26.46 -40.87
CA TRP A 794 -6.26 -25.44 -41.84
C TRP A 794 -5.88 -24.11 -41.21
N ASP A 795 -6.66 -23.66 -40.22
CA ASP A 795 -6.62 -22.27 -39.77
C ASP A 795 -5.80 -22.07 -38.50
N ASP A 796 -5.70 -23.08 -37.62
CA ASP A 796 -4.91 -22.97 -36.39
C ASP A 796 -3.41 -23.23 -36.64
N VAL A 797 -2.55 -22.51 -35.92
CA VAL A 797 -1.08 -22.62 -36.07
C VAL A 797 -0.54 -23.76 -35.21
N TRP A 798 -0.69 -25.00 -35.69
CA TRP A 798 -0.10 -26.20 -35.07
C TRP A 798 1.14 -26.72 -35.81
N LEU A 799 1.41 -26.21 -37.02
CA LEU A 799 2.59 -26.53 -37.83
C LEU A 799 3.45 -25.28 -38.07
N GLY A 800 4.67 -25.27 -37.52
CA GLY A 800 5.63 -24.17 -37.73
C GLY A 800 5.17 -22.82 -37.16
N ASP A 801 5.17 -21.78 -38.00
CA ASP A 801 4.89 -20.39 -37.62
C ASP A 801 3.62 -19.79 -38.26
N ARG A 802 2.87 -20.56 -39.05
CA ARG A 802 1.73 -20.08 -39.83
C ARG A 802 0.64 -21.17 -40.02
N PRO A 803 -0.61 -20.79 -40.33
CA PRO A 803 -1.67 -21.76 -40.63
C PRO A 803 -1.36 -22.60 -41.88
N LEU A 804 -1.79 -23.86 -41.89
CA LEU A 804 -1.57 -24.77 -43.01
C LEU A 804 -2.24 -24.28 -44.32
N ARG A 805 -3.37 -23.56 -44.21
CA ARG A 805 -4.05 -22.88 -45.33
C ARG A 805 -3.09 -22.03 -46.17
N THR A 806 -2.04 -21.47 -45.58
CA THR A 806 -1.09 -20.59 -46.28
C THR A 806 -0.22 -21.33 -47.31
N TYR A 807 -0.20 -22.66 -47.27
CA TYR A 807 0.47 -23.51 -48.26
C TYR A 807 -0.45 -23.87 -49.44
N CYS A 808 -1.75 -23.59 -49.35
CA CYS A 808 -2.72 -23.83 -50.42
C CYS A 808 -2.77 -22.63 -51.39
N HIS A 809 -3.38 -22.83 -52.57
CA HIS A 809 -3.62 -21.71 -53.49
C HIS A 809 -4.60 -20.67 -52.90
N PRO A 810 -4.33 -19.35 -53.05
CA PRO A 810 -5.23 -18.30 -52.57
C PRO A 810 -6.64 -18.43 -53.16
N GLY A 811 -7.68 -18.35 -52.32
CA GLY A 811 -9.09 -18.38 -52.75
C GLY A 811 -9.70 -19.77 -52.91
N MET A 812 -8.96 -20.84 -52.60
CA MET A 812 -9.51 -22.21 -52.58
C MET A 812 -10.50 -22.39 -51.42
N ASP A 813 -11.66 -22.98 -51.72
CA ASP A 813 -12.62 -23.41 -50.70
C ASP A 813 -12.11 -24.68 -50.04
N LEU A 814 -11.79 -24.61 -48.74
CA LEU A 814 -11.19 -25.71 -48.00
C LEU A 814 -12.24 -26.38 -47.11
N PRO A 815 -12.33 -27.71 -47.08
CA PRO A 815 -13.29 -28.40 -46.24
C PRO A 815 -12.98 -28.19 -44.75
N VAL A 816 -14.02 -28.17 -43.92
CA VAL A 816 -13.86 -28.15 -42.47
C VAL A 816 -13.25 -29.48 -42.02
N ALA A 817 -12.02 -29.42 -41.50
CA ALA A 817 -11.27 -30.60 -41.05
C ALA A 817 -10.59 -30.34 -39.70
N GLU A 818 -10.60 -31.36 -38.84
CA GLU A 818 -9.86 -31.38 -37.58
C GLU A 818 -8.52 -32.10 -37.78
N VAL A 819 -7.56 -31.80 -36.91
CA VAL A 819 -6.26 -32.49 -36.93
C VAL A 819 -6.43 -33.97 -36.59
N SER A 820 -7.31 -34.28 -35.63
CA SER A 820 -7.62 -35.64 -35.19
C SER A 820 -8.18 -36.56 -36.28
N SER A 821 -8.80 -35.99 -37.33
CA SER A 821 -9.33 -36.74 -38.48
C SER A 821 -8.26 -37.48 -39.28
N PHE A 822 -6.99 -37.14 -39.07
CA PHE A 822 -5.85 -37.63 -39.86
C PHE A 822 -4.92 -38.56 -39.07
N TRP A 823 -5.32 -39.03 -37.88
CA TRP A 823 -4.55 -40.02 -37.12
C TRP A 823 -5.45 -41.09 -36.50
N HIS A 824 -4.85 -42.21 -36.09
CA HIS A 824 -5.46 -43.23 -35.25
C HIS A 824 -4.49 -43.54 -34.09
N ASP A 825 -4.99 -43.61 -32.85
CA ASP A 825 -4.17 -43.78 -31.64
C ASP A 825 -2.94 -42.84 -31.60
N TYR A 826 -3.18 -41.55 -31.88
CA TYR A 826 -2.14 -40.50 -31.90
C TYR A 826 -1.00 -40.75 -32.93
N THR A 827 -1.24 -41.58 -33.94
CA THR A 827 -0.30 -41.87 -35.04
C THR A 827 -0.89 -41.43 -36.38
N TRP A 828 -0.16 -40.59 -37.12
CA TRP A 828 -0.61 -40.03 -38.40
C TRP A 828 -0.94 -41.11 -39.45
N HIS A 829 -2.09 -40.98 -40.10
CA HIS A 829 -2.48 -41.79 -41.25
C HIS A 829 -1.89 -41.20 -42.53
N VAL A 830 -0.65 -41.59 -42.83
CA VAL A 830 0.19 -40.94 -43.87
C VAL A 830 -0.45 -40.94 -45.25
N ASP A 831 -1.04 -42.05 -45.69
CA ASP A 831 -1.63 -42.14 -47.05
C ASP A 831 -2.83 -41.19 -47.21
N ARG A 832 -3.74 -41.19 -46.23
CA ARG A 832 -4.88 -40.28 -46.17
C ARG A 832 -4.44 -38.81 -46.14
N LEU A 833 -3.39 -38.48 -45.38
CA LEU A 833 -2.82 -37.13 -45.37
C LEU A 833 -2.20 -36.77 -46.71
N HIS A 834 -1.43 -37.67 -47.31
CA HIS A 834 -0.79 -37.44 -48.60
C HIS A 834 -1.84 -37.12 -49.68
N ASP A 835 -2.87 -37.97 -49.79
CA ASP A 835 -3.95 -37.79 -50.77
C ASP A 835 -4.75 -36.52 -50.51
N PHE A 836 -5.06 -36.25 -49.23
CA PHE A 836 -5.80 -35.06 -48.83
C PHE A 836 -5.01 -33.77 -49.09
N LEU A 837 -3.71 -33.74 -48.78
CA LEU A 837 -2.85 -32.57 -49.01
C LEU A 837 -2.63 -32.32 -50.50
N ALA A 838 -2.41 -33.38 -51.29
CA ALA A 838 -2.26 -33.30 -52.73
C ALA A 838 -3.51 -32.75 -53.42
N LEU A 839 -4.71 -33.20 -52.98
CA LEU A 839 -5.99 -32.71 -53.49
C LEU A 839 -6.19 -31.20 -53.29
N HIS A 840 -5.61 -30.62 -52.23
CA HIS A 840 -5.75 -29.20 -51.89
C HIS A 840 -4.51 -28.36 -52.26
N GLY A 841 -3.63 -28.90 -53.11
CA GLY A 841 -2.47 -28.17 -53.65
C GLY A 841 -1.39 -27.85 -52.62
N VAL A 842 -1.31 -28.58 -51.51
CA VAL A 842 -0.25 -28.41 -50.50
C VAL A 842 1.03 -29.13 -50.98
N PRO A 843 2.21 -28.48 -50.94
CA PRO A 843 3.46 -29.10 -51.39
C PRO A 843 3.82 -30.38 -50.62
N ALA A 844 4.32 -31.40 -51.33
CA ALA A 844 4.64 -32.72 -50.76
C ALA A 844 5.59 -32.67 -49.54
N HIS A 845 6.55 -31.75 -49.51
CA HIS A 845 7.50 -31.61 -48.39
C HIS A 845 6.82 -31.23 -47.06
N VAL A 846 5.60 -30.68 -47.10
CA VAL A 846 4.83 -30.33 -45.90
C VAL A 846 4.37 -31.58 -45.15
N LEU A 847 4.19 -32.71 -45.84
CA LEU A 847 3.88 -33.99 -45.22
C LEU A 847 4.96 -34.41 -44.22
N ASP A 848 6.24 -34.23 -44.58
CA ASP A 848 7.36 -34.56 -43.69
C ASP A 848 7.41 -33.64 -42.47
N LEU A 849 7.03 -32.36 -42.64
CA LEU A 849 6.88 -31.42 -41.52
C LEU A 849 5.77 -31.85 -40.57
N ILE A 850 4.61 -32.30 -41.09
CA ILE A 850 3.47 -32.78 -40.30
C ILE A 850 3.87 -34.03 -39.51
N ARG A 851 4.57 -34.98 -40.15
CA ARG A 851 5.05 -36.21 -39.50
C ARG A 851 6.01 -35.93 -38.35
N ALA A 852 6.75 -34.83 -38.40
CA ALA A 852 7.68 -34.42 -37.36
C ALA A 852 7.01 -33.70 -36.17
N VAL A 853 5.71 -33.36 -36.25
CA VAL A 853 5.02 -32.67 -35.16
C VAL A 853 4.78 -33.61 -33.98
N PRO A 854 5.24 -33.28 -32.76
CA PRO A 854 5.01 -34.11 -31.59
C PRO A 854 3.56 -34.04 -31.11
N ILE A 855 2.98 -35.21 -30.80
CA ILE A 855 1.62 -35.37 -30.28
C ILE A 855 1.68 -35.86 -28.82
N GLU A 856 0.97 -35.17 -27.91
CA GLU A 856 0.87 -35.57 -26.49
C GLU A 856 -0.26 -36.58 -26.30
N VAL A 857 0.09 -37.87 -26.17
CA VAL A 857 -0.86 -38.98 -25.97
C VAL A 857 -1.68 -38.76 -24.70
N GLY A 858 -3.01 -38.80 -24.81
CA GLY A 858 -3.94 -38.64 -23.70
C GLY A 858 -4.05 -37.21 -23.12
N GLY A 859 -3.38 -36.22 -23.73
CA GLY A 859 -3.42 -34.81 -23.31
C GLY A 859 -4.40 -33.98 -24.14
N ARG A 860 -4.92 -32.88 -23.58
CA ARG A 860 -5.68 -31.86 -24.33
C ARG A 860 -4.76 -31.00 -25.19
N ASP A 861 -5.30 -30.44 -26.27
CA ASP A 861 -4.57 -29.46 -27.09
C ASP A 861 -4.21 -28.21 -26.25
N VAL A 862 -2.95 -27.77 -26.34
CA VAL A 862 -2.43 -26.67 -25.50
C VAL A 862 -2.14 -25.44 -26.35
N MET A 863 -2.89 -24.37 -26.07
CA MET A 863 -2.69 -23.03 -26.62
C MET A 863 -1.42 -22.37 -26.08
N ARG A 864 -0.64 -21.72 -26.94
CA ARG A 864 0.61 -21.03 -26.60
C ARG A 864 0.68 -19.66 -27.27
N TRP A 865 1.10 -18.66 -26.50
CA TRP A 865 1.29 -17.30 -26.96
C TRP A 865 2.68 -17.12 -27.57
N SER A 866 2.77 -16.75 -28.83
CA SER A 866 4.06 -16.71 -29.55
C SER A 866 4.98 -15.55 -29.14
N LEU A 867 4.45 -14.51 -28.48
CA LEU A 867 5.23 -13.34 -28.08
C LEU A 867 5.96 -13.51 -26.74
N THR A 868 5.83 -14.65 -26.07
CA THR A 868 6.49 -14.95 -24.80
C THR A 868 7.22 -16.29 -24.88
N GLY A 869 8.40 -16.37 -24.26
CA GLY A 869 9.24 -17.58 -24.31
C GLY A 869 8.66 -18.78 -23.56
N ASP A 870 7.80 -18.54 -22.57
CA ASP A 870 7.07 -19.57 -21.82
C ASP A 870 5.77 -20.00 -22.50
N GLY A 871 5.32 -19.28 -23.53
CA GLY A 871 4.03 -19.50 -24.17
C GLY A 871 2.83 -18.99 -23.37
N GLU A 872 3.02 -18.29 -22.25
CA GLU A 872 1.92 -17.72 -21.46
C GLU A 872 1.50 -16.35 -21.98
N PHE A 873 0.19 -16.10 -22.03
CA PHE A 873 -0.33 -14.80 -22.43
C PHE A 873 0.01 -13.70 -21.41
N SER A 874 0.56 -12.58 -21.88
CA SER A 874 0.72 -11.38 -21.04
C SER A 874 0.13 -10.14 -21.70
N THR A 875 -0.63 -9.35 -20.94
CA THR A 875 -1.16 -8.06 -21.42
C THR A 875 -0.04 -7.08 -21.80
N ALA A 876 1.14 -7.22 -21.20
CA ALA A 876 2.32 -6.43 -21.56
C ALA A 876 2.78 -6.72 -23.00
N SER A 877 2.92 -8.01 -23.37
CA SER A 877 3.27 -8.40 -24.75
C SER A 877 2.18 -8.01 -25.76
N ALA A 878 0.90 -8.10 -25.38
CA ALA A 878 -0.22 -7.65 -26.22
C ALA A 878 -0.21 -6.12 -26.44
N TRP A 879 0.13 -5.33 -25.41
CA TRP A 879 0.31 -3.88 -25.56
C TRP A 879 1.53 -3.55 -26.43
N GLU A 880 2.64 -4.28 -26.25
CA GLU A 880 3.86 -4.13 -27.06
C GLU A 880 3.59 -4.37 -28.56
N LEU A 881 2.65 -5.26 -28.89
CA LEU A 881 2.19 -5.53 -30.26
C LEU A 881 1.45 -4.34 -30.90
N VAL A 882 0.56 -3.67 -30.15
CA VAL A 882 -0.38 -2.66 -30.70
C VAL A 882 0.04 -1.21 -30.46
N ARG A 883 1.03 -0.97 -29.59
CA ARG A 883 1.43 0.39 -29.23
C ARG A 883 2.16 1.12 -30.35
N THR A 884 2.13 2.43 -30.27
CA THR A 884 3.02 3.28 -31.08
C THR A 884 4.48 3.08 -30.63
N ARG A 885 5.40 2.89 -31.58
CA ARG A 885 6.84 2.71 -31.32
C ARG A 885 7.67 3.87 -31.85
N SER A 886 8.80 4.15 -31.21
CA SER A 886 9.83 5.09 -31.66
C SER A 886 11.23 4.51 -31.48
N SER A 887 12.25 5.19 -32.03
CA SER A 887 13.64 4.76 -31.88
C SER A 887 14.11 4.88 -30.43
N ARG A 888 14.86 3.90 -29.96
CA ARG A 888 15.44 3.92 -28.63
C ARG A 888 16.52 5.00 -28.54
N HIS A 889 16.49 5.79 -27.47
CA HIS A 889 17.42 6.89 -27.24
C HIS A 889 18.20 6.65 -25.95
N PHE A 890 19.46 6.22 -26.08
CA PHE A 890 20.34 5.93 -24.94
C PHE A 890 20.38 7.09 -23.93
N GLY A 891 20.59 8.32 -24.40
CA GLY A 891 20.69 9.49 -23.51
C GLY A 891 19.40 9.82 -22.73
N LEU A 892 18.21 9.60 -23.32
CA LEU A 892 16.94 9.84 -22.63
C LEU A 892 16.58 8.76 -21.62
N ARG A 893 17.22 7.58 -21.71
CA ARG A 893 17.12 6.55 -20.68
C ARG A 893 17.95 6.91 -19.45
N MET A 894 19.14 7.48 -19.65
CA MET A 894 20.12 7.72 -18.58
C MET A 894 19.67 8.78 -17.56
N ILE A 895 18.78 9.69 -17.94
CA ILE A 895 18.25 10.75 -17.05
C ILE A 895 17.28 10.21 -15.99
N TRP A 896 16.77 8.98 -16.14
CA TRP A 896 15.91 8.31 -15.16
C TRP A 896 16.77 7.53 -14.17
N ASN A 897 17.61 8.28 -13.46
CA ASN A 897 18.61 7.77 -12.53
C ASN A 897 18.11 7.86 -11.09
N ALA A 898 18.35 6.84 -10.26
CA ALA A 898 17.94 6.87 -8.85
C ALA A 898 18.67 7.94 -8.01
N GLY A 899 19.79 8.48 -8.49
CA GLY A 899 20.47 9.65 -7.91
C GLY A 899 19.83 11.00 -8.30
N LEU A 900 18.80 11.01 -9.16
CA LEU A 900 18.10 12.22 -9.60
C LEU A 900 16.64 12.19 -9.12
N THR A 901 16.12 13.36 -8.74
CA THR A 901 14.69 13.48 -8.44
C THR A 901 13.87 13.51 -9.74
N PRO A 902 12.60 13.04 -9.74
CA PRO A 902 11.75 13.09 -10.93
C PRO A 902 11.63 14.49 -11.55
N THR A 903 11.64 15.54 -10.72
CA THR A 903 11.64 16.94 -11.17
C THR A 903 12.85 17.27 -12.03
N ILE A 904 14.04 16.84 -11.62
CA ILE A 904 15.29 17.05 -12.36
C ILE A 904 15.27 16.22 -13.65
N SER A 905 14.87 14.95 -13.58
CA SER A 905 14.76 14.08 -14.77
C SER A 905 13.80 14.67 -15.82
N VAL A 906 12.60 15.12 -15.42
CA VAL A 906 11.64 15.77 -16.33
C VAL A 906 12.20 17.08 -16.89
N PHE A 907 12.94 17.85 -16.10
CA PHE A 907 13.62 19.05 -16.59
C PHE A 907 14.66 18.72 -17.66
N ILE A 908 15.57 17.78 -17.42
CA ILE A 908 16.59 17.39 -18.40
C ILE A 908 15.94 16.78 -19.64
N TRP A 909 14.88 15.98 -19.49
CA TRP A 909 14.07 15.48 -20.59
C TRP A 909 13.54 16.63 -21.47
N ARG A 910 12.98 17.68 -20.87
CA ARG A 910 12.54 18.88 -21.61
C ARG A 910 13.70 19.64 -22.24
N LEU A 911 14.84 19.72 -21.56
CA LEU A 911 16.05 20.38 -22.05
C LEU A 911 16.55 19.71 -23.33
N LEU A 912 16.66 18.38 -23.33
CA LEU A 912 17.09 17.59 -24.47
C LEU A 912 16.11 17.65 -25.65
N LEU A 913 14.81 17.84 -25.39
CA LEU A 913 13.81 18.09 -26.42
C LEU A 913 13.75 19.57 -26.87
N GLN A 914 14.60 20.43 -26.30
CA GLN A 914 14.59 21.88 -26.51
C GLN A 914 13.22 22.53 -26.20
N LYS A 915 12.52 22.03 -25.19
CA LYS A 915 11.15 22.43 -24.79
C LYS A 915 11.08 23.16 -23.45
N ILE A 916 12.14 23.88 -23.13
CA ILE A 916 12.23 24.78 -21.97
C ILE A 916 11.99 26.23 -22.43
N PRO A 917 11.23 27.03 -21.64
CA PRO A 917 10.86 28.40 -22.00
C PRO A 917 12.02 29.39 -21.73
N VAL A 918 13.02 29.39 -22.62
CA VAL A 918 13.96 30.51 -22.78
C VAL A 918 13.37 31.55 -23.73
N GLU A 919 13.81 32.80 -23.64
CA GLU A 919 13.21 33.90 -24.39
C GLU A 919 13.18 33.67 -25.91
N CYS A 920 14.24 33.14 -26.52
CA CYS A 920 14.24 32.83 -27.95
C CYS A 920 13.15 31.82 -28.37
N HIS A 921 12.83 30.84 -27.50
CA HIS A 921 11.77 29.85 -27.73
C HIS A 921 10.37 30.38 -27.46
N VAL A 922 10.26 31.39 -26.60
CA VAL A 922 9.00 32.09 -26.32
C VAL A 922 8.69 33.06 -27.47
N GLN A 923 9.70 33.78 -27.97
CA GLN A 923 9.61 34.63 -29.15
C GLN A 923 9.25 33.85 -30.42
N SER A 924 9.83 32.68 -30.65
CA SER A 924 9.49 31.84 -31.81
C SER A 924 8.04 31.32 -31.79
N ARG A 925 7.32 31.50 -30.68
CA ARG A 925 5.89 31.21 -30.53
C ARG A 925 5.01 32.47 -30.51
N GLY A 926 5.54 33.62 -30.93
CA GLY A 926 4.80 34.87 -31.11
C GLY A 926 4.69 35.75 -29.86
N ILE A 927 5.46 35.47 -28.80
CA ILE A 927 5.48 36.29 -27.58
C ILE A 927 6.74 37.16 -27.58
N HIS A 928 6.60 38.44 -27.91
CA HIS A 928 7.71 39.38 -27.98
C HIS A 928 8.12 39.88 -26.58
N LEU A 929 9.34 39.54 -26.17
CA LEU A 929 9.99 39.99 -24.93
C LEU A 929 11.31 40.67 -25.26
N ALA A 930 11.74 41.63 -24.43
CA ALA A 930 13.07 42.22 -24.54
C ALA A 930 14.14 41.16 -24.25
N SER A 931 14.86 40.71 -25.29
CA SER A 931 15.80 39.61 -25.18
C SER A 931 17.09 40.02 -24.48
N LYS A 932 17.21 39.75 -23.17
CA LYS A 932 18.44 40.00 -22.40
C LYS A 932 18.73 38.86 -21.44
N CYS A 933 19.94 38.30 -21.51
CA CYS A 933 20.43 37.32 -20.54
C CYS A 933 20.73 38.00 -19.19
N LEU A 934 19.98 37.64 -18.15
CA LEU A 934 20.17 38.15 -16.78
C LEU A 934 21.31 37.45 -16.02
N CYS A 935 21.95 36.45 -16.63
CA CYS A 935 23.04 35.67 -16.03
C CYS A 935 24.44 36.18 -16.42
N CYS A 936 24.51 37.15 -17.34
CA CYS A 936 25.75 37.72 -17.84
C CYS A 936 25.97 39.12 -17.26
N VAL A 937 27.23 39.46 -16.98
CA VAL A 937 27.64 40.79 -16.52
C VAL A 937 27.44 41.84 -17.62
N SER A 938 27.64 41.44 -18.89
CA SER A 938 27.34 42.27 -20.07
C SER A 938 25.89 42.08 -20.52
N SER A 939 25.09 43.13 -20.41
CA SER A 939 23.63 43.12 -20.67
C SER A 939 23.23 43.06 -22.16
N SER A 940 24.12 42.63 -23.06
CA SER A 940 23.94 42.65 -24.52
C SER A 940 23.67 41.28 -25.15
N SER A 941 23.79 40.18 -24.41
CA SER A 941 23.62 38.83 -24.95
C SER A 941 22.16 38.36 -24.97
N VAL A 942 21.76 37.68 -26.05
CA VAL A 942 20.44 37.05 -26.24
C VAL A 942 20.35 35.75 -25.44
N GLU A 943 19.24 35.53 -24.73
CA GLU A 943 19.03 34.32 -23.95
C GLU A 943 18.59 33.13 -24.85
N SER A 944 19.54 32.24 -25.15
CA SER A 944 19.30 30.93 -25.79
C SER A 944 19.66 29.77 -24.86
N LEU A 945 19.22 28.54 -25.20
CA LEU A 945 19.58 27.36 -24.40
C LEU A 945 21.09 27.15 -24.35
N GLN A 946 21.76 27.21 -25.50
CA GLN A 946 23.21 27.02 -25.60
C GLN A 946 23.95 28.12 -24.84
N HIS A 947 23.51 29.38 -24.96
CA HIS A 947 24.10 30.48 -24.21
C HIS A 947 23.92 30.31 -22.71
N LEU A 948 22.71 29.99 -22.25
CA LEU A 948 22.40 29.88 -20.83
C LEU A 948 23.15 28.72 -20.13
N PHE A 949 23.25 27.57 -20.79
CA PHE A 949 23.72 26.35 -20.14
C PHE A 949 25.15 25.95 -20.47
N VAL A 950 25.76 26.54 -21.51
CA VAL A 950 27.05 26.07 -22.02
C VAL A 950 28.03 27.20 -22.28
N SER A 951 27.65 28.27 -22.99
CA SER A 951 28.63 29.24 -23.51
C SER A 951 28.74 30.57 -22.77
N ASN A 952 27.90 30.86 -21.77
CA ASN A 952 28.11 32.06 -20.94
C ASN A 952 29.19 31.85 -19.87
N GLU A 953 29.83 32.94 -19.44
CA GLU A 953 30.93 32.96 -18.48
C GLU A 953 30.60 32.25 -17.16
N SER A 954 29.40 32.48 -16.63
CA SER A 954 28.92 31.85 -15.40
C SER A 954 28.78 30.33 -15.53
N ALA A 955 28.23 29.84 -16.64
CA ALA A 955 28.07 28.42 -16.93
C ALA A 955 29.42 27.74 -17.18
N ILE A 956 30.32 28.39 -17.93
CA ILE A 956 31.69 27.91 -18.15
C ILE A 956 32.40 27.73 -16.81
N THR A 957 32.33 28.71 -15.92
CA THR A 957 32.96 28.64 -14.59
C THR A 957 32.45 27.44 -13.77
N VAL A 958 31.13 27.20 -13.77
CA VAL A 958 30.54 26.05 -13.07
C VAL A 958 30.97 24.72 -13.70
N TRP A 959 31.00 24.65 -15.04
CA TRP A 959 31.44 23.46 -15.74
C TRP A 959 32.91 23.16 -15.51
N ASP A 960 33.80 24.16 -15.62
CA ASP A 960 35.24 23.98 -15.43
C ASP A 960 35.56 23.44 -14.03
N TYR A 961 34.81 23.88 -13.01
CA TYR A 961 34.93 23.35 -11.65
C TYR A 961 34.65 21.83 -11.58
N PHE A 962 33.55 21.37 -12.18
CA PHE A 962 33.16 19.95 -12.13
C PHE A 962 33.87 19.08 -13.18
N ASP A 963 34.20 19.61 -14.35
CA ASP A 963 34.99 18.92 -15.36
C ASP A 963 36.39 18.64 -14.79
N GLY A 964 36.96 19.56 -14.01
CA GLY A 964 38.24 19.38 -13.30
C GLY A 964 38.27 18.23 -12.28
N TRP A 965 37.10 17.70 -11.85
CA TRP A 965 37.04 16.52 -11.00
C TRP A 965 37.30 15.22 -11.77
N PHE A 966 37.32 15.23 -13.11
CA PHE A 966 37.40 14.02 -13.94
C PHE A 966 38.58 14.10 -14.92
N PRO A 967 39.75 13.56 -14.55
CA PRO A 967 40.92 13.55 -15.42
C PRO A 967 40.71 12.80 -16.75
N ASP A 968 39.85 11.77 -16.74
CA ASP A 968 39.55 10.91 -17.91
C ASP A 968 38.44 11.48 -18.82
N LEU A 969 37.97 12.71 -18.57
CA LEU A 969 36.93 13.33 -19.39
C LEU A 969 37.49 13.75 -20.76
N SER A 970 36.74 13.48 -21.83
CA SER A 970 37.18 13.79 -23.21
C SER A 970 37.59 15.26 -23.39
N THR A 971 38.79 15.50 -23.91
CA THR A 971 39.33 16.85 -24.23
C THR A 971 38.40 17.69 -25.12
N HIS A 972 37.56 17.03 -25.92
CA HIS A 972 36.59 17.67 -26.82
C HIS A 972 35.37 18.25 -26.09
N ILE A 973 35.23 18.05 -24.78
CA ILE A 973 34.08 18.53 -24.02
C ILE A 973 34.12 20.04 -23.78
N HIS A 974 35.32 20.59 -23.61
CA HIS A 974 35.53 22.03 -23.36
C HIS A 974 35.19 22.90 -24.58
N THR A 975 35.20 22.32 -25.79
CA THR A 975 34.81 23.00 -27.04
C THR A 975 33.35 22.72 -27.44
N CYS A 976 32.64 21.88 -26.67
CA CYS A 976 31.28 21.45 -27.02
C CYS A 976 30.24 22.51 -26.61
N THR A 977 29.60 23.13 -27.61
CA THR A 977 28.54 24.14 -27.42
C THR A 977 27.12 23.55 -27.41
N ASP A 978 26.95 22.29 -27.81
CA ASP A 978 25.66 21.60 -27.82
C ASP A 978 25.41 20.83 -26.50
N ILE A 979 24.21 20.97 -25.96
CA ILE A 979 23.81 20.40 -24.66
C ILE A 979 23.75 18.86 -24.72
N ALA A 980 23.19 18.30 -25.80
CA ALA A 980 23.03 16.85 -25.92
C ALA A 980 24.38 16.17 -26.16
N LEU A 981 25.26 16.79 -26.95
CA LEU A 981 26.62 16.32 -27.16
C LEU A 981 27.45 16.39 -25.87
N ARG A 982 27.34 17.46 -25.07
CA ARG A 982 28.06 17.57 -23.79
C ARG A 982 27.66 16.47 -22.80
N LEU A 983 26.35 16.21 -22.64
CA LEU A 983 25.87 15.05 -21.87
C LEU A 983 26.37 13.73 -22.45
N GLY A 984 26.33 13.61 -23.78
CA GLY A 984 26.83 12.45 -24.51
C GLY A 984 28.30 12.17 -24.21
N PHE A 985 29.15 13.19 -24.15
CA PHE A 985 30.58 13.06 -23.82
C PHE A 985 30.78 12.62 -22.37
N TRP A 986 30.10 13.23 -21.39
CA TRP A 986 30.11 12.77 -20.00
C TRP A 986 29.71 11.28 -19.90
N TRP A 987 28.59 10.89 -20.50
CA TRP A 987 28.08 9.52 -20.36
C TRP A 987 28.89 8.48 -21.14
N ARG A 988 29.45 8.83 -22.30
CA ARG A 988 30.30 7.91 -23.09
C ARG A 988 31.66 7.68 -22.46
N SER A 989 32.26 8.72 -21.88
CA SER A 989 33.55 8.62 -21.17
C SER A 989 33.49 7.63 -20.01
N PHE A 990 32.30 7.44 -19.42
CA PHE A 990 32.06 6.52 -18.32
C PHE A 990 31.05 5.41 -18.62
N HIS A 991 30.87 5.00 -19.88
CA HIS A 991 29.83 4.02 -20.28
C HIS A 991 29.96 2.64 -19.60
N ARG A 992 31.14 2.30 -19.08
CA ARG A 992 31.40 1.05 -18.32
C ARG A 992 31.18 1.21 -16.82
N ALA A 993 30.95 2.42 -16.33
CA ALA A 993 30.72 2.70 -14.93
C ALA A 993 29.30 2.27 -14.50
N PRO A 994 29.07 1.99 -13.19
CA PRO A 994 27.74 1.71 -12.67
C PRO A 994 26.75 2.83 -12.99
N THR A 995 25.46 2.53 -13.12
CA THR A 995 24.43 3.54 -13.46
C THR A 995 24.36 4.69 -12.45
N LEU A 996 24.63 4.42 -11.17
CA LEU A 996 24.68 5.43 -10.10
C LEU A 996 26.02 6.20 -10.02
N HIS A 997 26.93 5.98 -10.97
CA HIS A 997 28.19 6.72 -11.00
C HIS A 997 27.91 8.22 -11.12
N ILE A 998 28.68 9.03 -10.39
CA ILE A 998 28.45 10.47 -10.29
C ILE A 998 28.55 11.20 -11.64
N SER A 999 29.28 10.65 -12.61
CA SER A 999 29.38 11.19 -13.97
C SER A 999 28.05 11.16 -14.74
N PHE A 1000 27.09 10.32 -14.34
CA PHE A 1000 25.74 10.35 -14.89
C PHE A 1000 24.83 11.37 -14.19
N ILE A 1001 25.19 11.81 -12.97
CA ILE A 1001 24.36 12.62 -12.07
C ILE A 1001 24.77 14.09 -12.10
N ILE A 1002 26.06 14.38 -11.93
CA ILE A 1002 26.64 15.74 -11.89
C ILE A 1002 26.18 16.60 -13.06
N PRO A 1003 26.32 16.18 -14.33
CA PRO A 1003 25.95 17.08 -15.42
C PRO A 1003 24.44 17.39 -15.45
N CYS A 1004 23.59 16.47 -14.99
CA CYS A 1004 22.15 16.74 -14.82
C CYS A 1004 21.88 17.74 -13.68
N LEU A 1005 22.61 17.64 -12.56
CA LEU A 1005 22.50 18.59 -11.46
C LEU A 1005 22.98 19.99 -11.86
N VAL A 1006 24.09 20.08 -12.61
CA VAL A 1006 24.62 21.36 -13.12
C VAL A 1006 23.59 22.07 -13.99
N TYR A 1007 23.02 21.38 -14.99
CA TYR A 1007 21.96 21.97 -15.82
C TYR A 1007 20.74 22.41 -14.98
N TRP A 1008 20.33 21.60 -13.99
CA TRP A 1008 19.20 21.96 -13.13
C TRP A 1008 19.47 23.20 -12.28
N PHE A 1009 20.63 23.26 -11.61
CA PHE A 1009 20.93 24.36 -10.68
C PHE A 1009 21.27 25.67 -11.39
N ILE A 1010 21.86 25.61 -12.60
CA ILE A 1010 21.95 26.79 -13.48
C ILE A 1010 20.55 27.33 -13.81
N TRP A 1011 19.60 26.45 -14.11
CA TRP A 1011 18.22 26.85 -14.41
C TRP A 1011 17.51 27.47 -13.20
N THR A 1012 17.66 26.89 -12.00
CA THR A 1012 17.04 27.44 -10.79
C THR A 1012 17.64 28.77 -10.38
N GLU A 1013 18.95 28.95 -10.53
CA GLU A 1013 19.63 30.21 -10.24
C GLU A 1013 19.19 31.28 -11.25
N ARG A 1014 19.16 30.96 -12.54
CA ARG A 1014 18.61 31.85 -13.58
C ARG A 1014 17.17 32.27 -13.28
N ASN A 1015 16.31 31.36 -12.84
CA ASN A 1015 14.92 31.70 -12.51
C ASN A 1015 14.84 32.62 -11.29
N SER A 1016 15.75 32.49 -10.34
CA SER A 1016 15.88 33.43 -9.22
C SER A 1016 16.29 34.82 -9.72
N CYS A 1017 17.19 34.91 -10.70
CA CYS A 1017 17.51 36.18 -11.36
C CYS A 1017 16.29 36.79 -12.04
N LYS A 1018 15.59 35.98 -12.86
CA LYS A 1018 14.47 36.47 -13.66
C LYS A 1018 13.24 36.88 -12.86
N HIS A 1019 12.90 36.13 -11.82
CA HIS A 1019 11.63 36.30 -11.10
C HIS A 1019 11.78 36.94 -9.73
N ARG A 1020 12.99 36.97 -9.15
CA ARG A 1020 13.25 37.53 -7.81
C ARG A 1020 14.27 38.67 -7.83
N GLY A 1021 14.84 39.01 -8.98
CA GLY A 1021 15.80 40.11 -9.12
C GLY A 1021 17.16 39.86 -8.43
N ILE A 1022 17.51 38.61 -8.15
CA ILE A 1022 18.76 38.24 -7.47
C ILE A 1022 19.88 38.09 -8.51
N SER A 1023 21.11 38.53 -8.23
CA SER A 1023 22.24 38.33 -9.14
C SER A 1023 22.62 36.84 -9.26
N PHE A 1024 23.08 36.41 -10.44
CA PHE A 1024 23.51 35.04 -10.65
C PHE A 1024 24.82 34.76 -9.90
N ARG A 1025 24.86 33.73 -9.05
CA ARG A 1025 26.05 33.38 -8.25
C ARG A 1025 26.54 31.98 -8.60
N THR A 1026 27.70 31.91 -9.27
CA THR A 1026 28.34 30.63 -9.66
C THR A 1026 28.69 29.77 -8.44
N SER A 1027 29.20 30.38 -7.37
CA SER A 1027 29.52 29.70 -6.10
C SER A 1027 28.29 29.03 -5.45
N HIS A 1028 27.11 29.65 -5.58
CA HIS A 1028 25.87 29.08 -5.05
C HIS A 1028 25.43 27.84 -5.85
N VAL A 1029 25.54 27.87 -7.18
CA VAL A 1029 25.26 26.71 -8.04
C VAL A 1029 26.19 25.54 -7.71
N ILE A 1030 27.50 25.80 -7.58
CA ILE A 1030 28.49 24.78 -7.19
C ILE A 1030 28.13 24.18 -5.82
N TRP A 1031 27.84 25.04 -4.83
CA TRP A 1031 27.42 24.59 -3.50
C TRP A 1031 26.15 23.74 -3.53
N GLN A 1032 25.15 24.10 -4.35
CA GLN A 1032 23.90 23.33 -4.47
C GLN A 1032 24.13 21.93 -5.06
N VAL A 1033 24.97 21.82 -6.10
CA VAL A 1033 25.34 20.51 -6.68
C VAL A 1033 26.05 19.65 -5.62
N ILE A 1034 27.06 20.22 -4.93
CA ILE A 1034 27.81 19.54 -3.88
C ILE A 1034 26.90 19.10 -2.72
N HIS A 1035 26.02 19.99 -2.27
CA HIS A 1035 25.07 19.70 -1.20
C HIS A 1035 24.13 18.55 -1.57
N GLN A 1036 23.62 18.52 -2.81
CA GLN A 1036 22.78 17.43 -3.29
C GLN A 1036 23.54 16.10 -3.31
N LEU A 1037 24.81 16.08 -3.73
CA LEU A 1037 25.65 14.89 -3.69
C LEU A 1037 25.90 14.41 -2.25
N ARG A 1038 26.17 15.33 -1.31
CA ARG A 1038 26.33 15.01 0.13
C ARG A 1038 25.08 14.37 0.70
N THR A 1039 23.90 14.89 0.36
CA THR A 1039 22.62 14.31 0.78
C THR A 1039 22.43 12.88 0.23
N LEU A 1040 22.83 12.61 -1.02
CA LEU A 1040 22.78 11.27 -1.60
C LEU A 1040 23.77 10.29 -0.94
N VAL A 1041 24.95 10.76 -0.54
CA VAL A 1041 25.92 9.97 0.24
C VAL A 1041 25.39 9.67 1.63
N ALA A 1042 24.86 10.67 2.34
CA ALA A 1042 24.27 10.51 3.66
C ALA A 1042 23.06 9.55 3.66
N ALA A 1043 22.28 9.55 2.59
CA ALA A 1043 21.17 8.62 2.36
C ALA A 1043 21.62 7.20 1.94
N GLY A 1044 22.92 6.98 1.71
CA GLY A 1044 23.47 5.68 1.27
C GLY A 1044 23.20 5.35 -0.21
N VAL A 1045 22.70 6.29 -1.00
CA VAL A 1045 22.45 6.12 -2.45
C VAL A 1045 23.78 6.13 -3.22
N LEU A 1046 24.69 7.02 -2.86
CA LEU A 1046 26.04 7.07 -3.41
C LEU A 1046 27.04 6.40 -2.46
N VAL A 1047 27.82 5.47 -3.01
CA VAL A 1047 28.87 4.71 -2.28
C VAL A 1047 30.22 4.92 -2.96
N PRO A 1048 31.37 4.64 -2.30
CA PRO A 1048 32.70 4.92 -2.85
C PRO A 1048 32.95 4.39 -4.27
N LEU A 1049 32.34 3.26 -4.66
CA LEU A 1049 32.43 2.72 -6.02
C LEU A 1049 31.90 3.69 -7.09
N HIS A 1050 30.91 4.52 -6.76
CA HIS A 1050 30.29 5.49 -7.67
C HIS A 1050 31.16 6.74 -7.90
N TRP A 1051 32.30 6.85 -7.23
CA TRP A 1051 33.26 7.96 -7.31
C TRP A 1051 34.58 7.57 -7.98
N ARG A 1052 34.69 6.35 -8.54
CA ARG A 1052 35.95 5.88 -9.14
C ARG A 1052 36.33 6.72 -10.36
N GLY A 1053 37.59 7.11 -10.44
CA GLY A 1053 38.08 7.94 -11.55
C GLY A 1053 37.72 9.42 -11.43
N CYS A 1054 37.26 9.87 -10.25
CA CYS A 1054 37.15 11.29 -9.93
C CYS A 1054 38.12 11.70 -8.82
N THR A 1055 38.56 12.94 -8.87
CA THR A 1055 39.40 13.62 -7.87
C THR A 1055 38.63 14.84 -7.36
N PRO A 1056 37.70 14.65 -6.41
CA PRO A 1056 36.89 15.76 -5.89
C PRO A 1056 37.76 16.71 -5.06
N ASP A 1057 37.29 17.95 -4.93
CA ASP A 1057 37.92 18.99 -4.12
C ASP A 1057 38.13 18.52 -2.65
N VAL A 1058 39.21 19.00 -2.02
CA VAL A 1058 39.75 18.46 -0.75
C VAL A 1058 38.74 18.60 0.41
N ASP A 1059 37.90 19.63 0.37
CA ASP A 1059 36.82 19.91 1.33
C ASP A 1059 35.59 18.97 1.20
N PHE A 1060 35.61 18.05 0.24
CA PHE A 1060 34.54 17.09 -0.03
C PHE A 1060 34.74 15.73 0.67
N MET A 1061 35.91 15.46 1.28
CA MET A 1061 36.26 14.13 1.79
C MET A 1061 35.18 13.56 2.76
N PRO A 1062 34.53 12.42 2.42
CA PRO A 1062 33.40 11.92 3.17
C PRO A 1062 33.87 11.19 4.44
N PHE A 1063 33.71 11.83 5.61
CA PHE A 1063 33.63 11.11 6.89
C PHE A 1063 32.30 10.34 6.95
N ALA A 1064 32.23 9.22 6.22
CA ALA A 1064 31.26 8.16 6.51
C ALA A 1064 32.05 6.98 7.09
N PRO A 1065 31.73 6.47 8.29
CA PRO A 1065 32.40 5.30 8.82
C PRO A 1065 32.22 4.15 7.82
N PRO A 1066 33.27 3.39 7.51
CA PRO A 1066 33.15 2.25 6.62
C PRO A 1066 32.20 1.26 7.28
N ARG A 1067 30.96 1.16 6.79
CA ARG A 1067 30.18 -0.05 6.99
C ARG A 1067 31.02 -1.17 6.39
N ARG A 1068 31.61 -2.01 7.26
CA ARG A 1068 32.29 -3.24 6.84
C ARG A 1068 31.33 -4.01 5.95
N ARG A 1069 31.58 -3.95 4.63
CA ARG A 1069 30.93 -4.84 3.68
C ARG A 1069 31.47 -6.22 3.99
N VAL A 1070 30.65 -7.05 4.62
CA VAL A 1070 30.94 -8.48 4.71
C VAL A 1070 30.81 -9.01 3.28
N LEU A 1071 31.95 -9.11 2.59
CA LEU A 1071 32.05 -9.86 1.35
C LEU A 1071 31.75 -11.32 1.73
N ARG A 1072 30.53 -11.81 1.47
CA ARG A 1072 30.31 -13.26 1.58
C ARG A 1072 30.91 -13.88 0.33
N SER A 1073 32.09 -14.46 0.49
CA SER A 1073 32.58 -15.47 -0.43
C SER A 1073 31.75 -16.74 -0.18
N LEU A 1074 30.96 -17.13 -1.17
CA LEU A 1074 30.40 -18.47 -1.19
C LEU A 1074 31.46 -19.38 -1.77
N SER A 1075 32.00 -20.27 -0.93
CA SER A 1075 32.83 -21.38 -1.39
C SER A 1075 31.95 -22.35 -2.19
N VAL A 1076 32.25 -22.50 -3.47
CA VAL A 1076 31.64 -23.45 -4.39
C VAL A 1076 32.62 -24.58 -4.59
N LEU A 1077 32.30 -25.73 -3.99
CA LEU A 1077 33.06 -26.96 -4.10
C LEU A 1077 32.29 -27.93 -4.98
N TRP A 1078 32.97 -28.55 -5.93
CA TRP A 1078 32.43 -29.73 -6.58
C TRP A 1078 32.66 -30.93 -5.64
N HIS A 1079 31.64 -31.76 -5.47
CA HIS A 1079 31.72 -32.94 -4.60
C HIS A 1079 31.59 -34.21 -5.45
N PRO A 1080 32.39 -35.26 -5.18
CA PRO A 1080 32.19 -36.54 -5.84
C PRO A 1080 30.84 -37.17 -5.45
N PRO A 1081 30.24 -37.99 -6.33
CA PRO A 1081 29.03 -38.74 -6.02
C PRO A 1081 29.30 -39.89 -5.03
N ASP A 1082 28.30 -40.29 -4.26
CA ASP A 1082 28.37 -41.51 -3.44
C ASP A 1082 28.31 -42.75 -4.34
N ALA A 1083 29.09 -43.80 -4.04
CA ALA A 1083 28.97 -45.07 -4.76
C ALA A 1083 27.55 -45.65 -4.57
N PRO A 1084 26.89 -46.20 -5.62
CA PRO A 1084 27.42 -46.52 -6.95
C PRO A 1084 27.11 -45.48 -8.04
N TRP A 1085 26.80 -44.23 -7.66
CA TRP A 1085 26.48 -43.16 -8.60
C TRP A 1085 27.73 -42.67 -9.34
N VAL A 1086 27.57 -42.39 -10.63
CA VAL A 1086 28.52 -41.56 -11.39
C VAL A 1086 27.92 -40.18 -11.60
N LYS A 1087 28.76 -39.15 -11.64
CA LYS A 1087 28.30 -37.77 -11.80
C LYS A 1087 28.59 -37.26 -13.21
N LEU A 1088 27.53 -36.84 -13.91
CA LEU A 1088 27.58 -36.20 -15.22
C LEU A 1088 27.46 -34.69 -15.06
N ASN A 1089 28.48 -33.97 -15.54
CA ASN A 1089 28.45 -32.52 -15.67
C ASN A 1089 28.46 -32.14 -17.16
N THR A 1090 27.58 -31.24 -17.58
CA THR A 1090 27.49 -30.76 -18.96
C THR A 1090 27.34 -29.24 -19.00
N ASP A 1091 27.74 -28.63 -20.10
CA ASP A 1091 27.60 -27.20 -20.38
C ASP A 1091 27.43 -26.93 -21.88
N GLY A 1092 26.71 -25.87 -22.23
CA GLY A 1092 26.46 -25.42 -23.60
C GLY A 1092 26.94 -23.99 -23.87
N ALA A 1093 27.92 -23.84 -24.75
CA ALA A 1093 28.41 -22.54 -25.21
C ALA A 1093 27.63 -22.07 -26.45
N TYR A 1094 27.14 -20.83 -26.43
CA TYR A 1094 26.45 -20.21 -27.58
C TYR A 1094 26.84 -18.73 -27.73
N SER A 1095 27.18 -18.32 -28.95
CA SER A 1095 27.52 -16.94 -29.29
C SER A 1095 26.44 -16.29 -30.15
N THR A 1096 25.74 -15.29 -29.60
CA THR A 1096 24.68 -14.57 -30.33
C THR A 1096 25.21 -13.73 -31.49
N SER A 1097 26.49 -13.36 -31.51
CA SER A 1097 27.10 -12.54 -32.56
C SER A 1097 27.58 -13.36 -33.76
N THR A 1098 28.00 -14.62 -33.54
CA THR A 1098 28.53 -15.49 -34.59
C THR A 1098 27.61 -16.65 -34.96
N GLY A 1099 26.58 -16.93 -34.16
CA GLY A 1099 25.67 -18.07 -34.34
C GLY A 1099 26.32 -19.43 -34.08
N GLN A 1100 27.57 -19.46 -33.61
CA GLN A 1100 28.30 -20.70 -33.30
C GLN A 1100 27.90 -21.24 -31.94
N ALA A 1101 27.76 -22.57 -31.84
CA ALA A 1101 27.45 -23.28 -30.61
C ALA A 1101 28.39 -24.47 -30.40
N GLY A 1102 28.64 -24.82 -29.14
CA GLY A 1102 29.46 -25.95 -28.75
C GLY A 1102 28.95 -26.57 -27.45
N GLY A 1103 29.05 -27.89 -27.34
CA GLY A 1103 28.64 -28.64 -26.16
C GLY A 1103 29.81 -29.38 -25.55
N GLY A 1104 29.84 -29.49 -24.22
CA GLY A 1104 30.86 -30.22 -23.51
C GLY A 1104 30.33 -30.91 -22.27
N GLY A 1105 30.98 -31.99 -21.87
CA GLY A 1105 30.63 -32.67 -20.63
C GLY A 1105 31.58 -33.78 -20.25
N LEU A 1106 31.45 -34.23 -19.00
CA LEU A 1106 32.30 -35.26 -18.41
C LEU A 1106 31.53 -36.09 -17.38
N VAL A 1107 31.90 -37.37 -17.30
CA VAL A 1107 31.40 -38.36 -16.34
C VAL A 1107 32.52 -38.69 -15.36
N ARG A 1108 32.21 -38.63 -14.06
CA ARG A 1108 33.17 -38.83 -12.98
C ARG A 1108 32.70 -39.90 -11.99
N GLY A 1109 33.65 -40.69 -11.49
CA GLY A 1109 33.43 -41.73 -10.49
C GLY A 1109 33.29 -41.18 -9.06
N SER A 1110 33.03 -42.07 -8.10
CA SER A 1110 32.85 -41.76 -6.67
C SER A 1110 34.15 -41.34 -5.97
N ASP A 1111 35.31 -41.59 -6.56
CA ASP A 1111 36.61 -41.06 -6.17
C ASP A 1111 36.95 -39.71 -6.87
N GLY A 1112 36.03 -39.20 -7.69
CA GLY A 1112 36.23 -38.01 -8.53
C GLY A 1112 37.14 -38.24 -9.75
N SER A 1113 37.52 -39.48 -10.06
CA SER A 1113 38.27 -39.83 -11.29
C SER A 1113 37.46 -39.53 -12.55
N LEU A 1114 38.16 -39.14 -13.63
CA LEU A 1114 37.55 -38.94 -14.94
C LEU A 1114 37.31 -40.31 -15.59
N LEU A 1115 36.05 -40.67 -15.83
CA LEU A 1115 35.67 -41.89 -16.53
C LEU A 1115 35.56 -41.67 -18.04
N GLY A 1116 35.05 -40.51 -18.44
CA GLY A 1116 34.97 -40.10 -19.84
C GLY A 1116 34.55 -38.65 -19.98
N ALA A 1117 34.98 -37.99 -21.04
CA ALA A 1117 34.60 -36.63 -21.39
C ALA A 1117 34.36 -36.49 -22.89
N PHE A 1118 33.62 -35.46 -23.28
CA PHE A 1118 33.40 -35.14 -24.68
C PHE A 1118 33.37 -33.63 -24.91
N CYS A 1119 33.68 -33.23 -26.15
CA CYS A 1119 33.30 -31.93 -26.69
C CYS A 1119 32.77 -32.09 -28.11
N THR A 1120 31.79 -31.29 -28.50
CA THR A 1120 31.17 -31.37 -29.83
C THR A 1120 30.78 -29.99 -30.34
N PRO A 1121 30.92 -29.73 -31.65
CA PRO A 1121 30.21 -28.61 -32.25
C PRO A 1121 28.71 -28.87 -32.18
N LEU A 1122 27.91 -27.81 -31.98
CA LEU A 1122 26.46 -27.87 -31.93
C LEU A 1122 25.85 -26.90 -32.95
N VAL A 1123 24.65 -27.24 -33.43
CA VAL A 1123 23.77 -26.31 -34.14
C VAL A 1123 22.61 -26.03 -33.19
N ALA A 1124 22.57 -24.82 -32.63
CA ALA A 1124 21.57 -24.39 -31.67
C ALA A 1124 21.12 -22.96 -32.01
N ALA A 1125 19.82 -22.68 -31.87
CA ALA A 1125 19.24 -21.35 -32.06
C ALA A 1125 19.32 -20.49 -30.79
N SER A 1126 19.65 -21.08 -29.64
CA SER A 1126 19.77 -20.38 -28.36
C SER A 1126 20.76 -21.05 -27.42
N ALA A 1127 21.21 -20.30 -26.39
CA ALA A 1127 22.01 -20.85 -25.30
C ALA A 1127 21.26 -21.97 -24.57
N PHE A 1128 19.95 -21.84 -24.38
CA PHE A 1128 19.13 -22.87 -23.73
C PHE A 1128 19.11 -24.19 -24.52
N GLU A 1129 19.04 -24.10 -25.85
CA GLU A 1129 19.10 -25.27 -26.73
C GLU A 1129 20.49 -25.91 -26.74
N ALA A 1130 21.56 -25.12 -26.72
CA ALA A 1130 22.93 -25.63 -26.63
C ALA A 1130 23.14 -26.46 -25.34
N GLU A 1131 22.63 -25.98 -24.21
CA GLU A 1131 22.68 -26.67 -22.91
C GLU A 1131 21.92 -28.01 -22.93
N LEU A 1132 20.74 -28.04 -23.54
CA LEU A 1132 19.94 -29.27 -23.70
C LEU A 1132 20.62 -30.29 -24.62
N LEU A 1133 21.21 -29.83 -25.72
CA LEU A 1133 21.95 -30.70 -26.64
C LEU A 1133 23.22 -31.25 -26.02
N ALA A 1134 23.94 -30.46 -25.21
CA ALA A 1134 25.07 -30.93 -24.43
C ALA A 1134 24.65 -32.01 -23.43
N LEU A 1135 23.53 -31.82 -22.71
CA LEU A 1135 22.96 -32.83 -21.82
C LEU A 1135 22.61 -34.13 -22.55
N LEU A 1136 22.02 -34.05 -23.75
CA LEU A 1136 21.68 -35.22 -24.55
C LEU A 1136 22.90 -36.06 -24.92
N HIS A 1137 24.00 -35.42 -25.34
CA HIS A 1137 25.26 -36.11 -25.64
C HIS A 1137 25.88 -36.70 -24.38
N GLY A 1138 25.86 -35.94 -23.27
CA GLY A 1138 26.36 -36.40 -21.98
C GLY A 1138 25.62 -37.63 -21.44
N LEU A 1139 24.29 -37.67 -21.58
CA LEU A 1139 23.48 -38.82 -21.17
C LEU A 1139 23.75 -40.05 -22.03
N THR A 1140 23.87 -39.87 -23.35
CA THR A 1140 24.21 -40.96 -24.28
C THR A 1140 25.57 -41.58 -23.96
N MET A 1141 26.51 -40.77 -23.46
CA MET A 1141 27.81 -41.24 -23.00
C MET A 1141 27.71 -41.88 -21.60
N ALA A 1142 26.96 -41.29 -20.68
CA ALA A 1142 26.85 -41.76 -19.29
C ALA A 1142 26.24 -43.16 -19.16
N THR A 1143 25.33 -43.55 -20.07
CA THR A 1143 24.73 -44.90 -20.11
C THR A 1143 25.77 -46.01 -20.27
N GLN A 1144 26.97 -45.71 -20.77
CA GLN A 1144 28.05 -46.69 -20.95
C GLN A 1144 28.83 -46.96 -19.65
N PHE A 1145 28.71 -46.09 -18.64
CA PHE A 1145 29.52 -46.14 -17.42
C PHE A 1145 28.74 -46.62 -16.19
N SER A 1146 27.46 -46.26 -16.05
CA SER A 1146 26.63 -46.67 -14.92
C SER A 1146 25.14 -46.57 -15.23
N SER A 1147 24.34 -47.40 -14.57
CA SER A 1147 22.88 -47.29 -14.54
C SER A 1147 22.36 -46.23 -13.57
N GLN A 1148 23.22 -45.70 -12.67
CA GLN A 1148 22.90 -44.64 -11.71
C GLN A 1148 23.70 -43.36 -12.00
N VAL A 1149 23.03 -42.33 -12.50
CA VAL A 1149 23.67 -41.10 -12.99
C VAL A 1149 23.15 -39.86 -12.25
N TRP A 1150 24.05 -39.18 -11.54
CA TRP A 1150 23.77 -37.87 -10.95
C TRP A 1150 24.15 -36.78 -11.95
N ILE A 1151 23.15 -36.09 -12.48
CA ILE A 1151 23.27 -35.02 -13.46
C ILE A 1151 23.35 -33.68 -12.72
N GLU A 1152 24.43 -32.93 -12.94
CA GLU A 1152 24.67 -31.64 -12.29
C GLU A 1152 25.08 -30.58 -13.31
N LEU A 1153 24.23 -29.56 -13.49
CA LEU A 1153 24.43 -28.49 -14.48
C LEU A 1153 24.40 -27.11 -13.80
N ASP A 1154 25.01 -26.09 -14.43
CA ASP A 1154 24.89 -24.70 -14.01
C ASP A 1154 23.75 -23.92 -14.70
N ALA A 1155 23.15 -24.51 -15.74
CA ALA A 1155 21.91 -24.06 -16.34
C ALA A 1155 20.68 -24.40 -15.46
N ALA A 1156 20.38 -23.54 -14.48
CA ALA A 1156 19.22 -23.71 -13.58
C ALA A 1156 17.89 -23.88 -14.33
N ALA A 1157 17.75 -23.24 -15.50
CA ALA A 1157 16.57 -23.37 -16.34
C ALA A 1157 16.40 -24.81 -16.90
N VAL A 1158 17.49 -25.48 -17.29
CA VAL A 1158 17.46 -26.87 -17.78
C VAL A 1158 17.16 -27.82 -16.62
N VAL A 1159 17.80 -27.62 -15.46
CA VAL A 1159 17.50 -28.39 -14.24
C VAL A 1159 16.01 -28.26 -13.88
N ALA A 1160 15.44 -27.05 -13.92
CA ALA A 1160 14.04 -26.81 -13.61
C ALA A 1160 13.09 -27.54 -14.57
N VAL A 1161 13.44 -27.67 -15.86
CA VAL A 1161 12.61 -28.39 -16.84
C VAL A 1161 12.43 -29.86 -16.45
N PHE A 1162 13.45 -30.52 -15.91
CA PHE A 1162 13.38 -31.94 -15.52
C PHE A 1162 13.00 -32.19 -14.06
N THR A 1163 13.08 -31.18 -13.18
CA THR A 1163 12.74 -31.31 -11.75
C THR A 1163 11.39 -30.70 -11.35
N SER A 1164 10.90 -29.67 -12.05
CA SER A 1164 9.71 -28.88 -11.64
C SER A 1164 8.51 -29.02 -12.58
N GLY A 1165 8.53 -29.97 -13.53
CA GLY A 1165 7.42 -30.24 -14.43
C GLY A 1165 7.12 -29.15 -15.46
N ARG A 1166 8.00 -28.14 -15.62
CA ARG A 1166 7.85 -27.10 -16.64
C ARG A 1166 7.92 -27.70 -18.05
N ARG A 1167 6.84 -27.55 -18.82
CA ARG A 1167 6.77 -27.94 -20.23
C ARG A 1167 7.59 -26.92 -21.04
N GLY A 1168 8.87 -27.20 -21.31
CA GLY A 1168 9.79 -26.29 -22.02
C GLY A 1168 9.24 -25.63 -23.30
N ALA A 1169 9.98 -24.64 -23.82
CA ALA A 1169 9.64 -23.92 -25.04
C ALA A 1169 9.46 -24.88 -26.24
N ALA A 1170 8.63 -24.49 -27.21
CA ALA A 1170 8.16 -25.41 -28.26
C ALA A 1170 9.29 -25.88 -29.20
N ASP A 1171 10.28 -25.03 -29.41
CA ASP A 1171 11.50 -25.19 -30.19
C ASP A 1171 12.43 -26.29 -29.66
N VAL A 1172 12.37 -26.62 -28.36
CA VAL A 1172 13.27 -27.61 -27.73
C VAL A 1172 12.59 -28.92 -27.33
N ARG A 1173 11.29 -29.06 -27.59
CA ARG A 1173 10.52 -30.27 -27.21
C ARG A 1173 10.97 -31.53 -27.96
N HIS A 1174 11.45 -31.41 -29.20
CA HIS A 1174 12.05 -32.54 -29.91
C HIS A 1174 13.30 -33.07 -29.20
N HIS A 1175 14.16 -32.18 -28.69
CA HIS A 1175 15.33 -32.58 -27.90
C HIS A 1175 14.92 -33.20 -26.56
N MET A 1176 13.90 -32.67 -25.89
CA MET A 1176 13.35 -33.28 -24.68
C MET A 1176 12.78 -34.68 -24.92
N ALA A 1177 12.12 -34.92 -26.06
CA ALA A 1177 11.61 -36.23 -26.44
C ALA A 1177 12.73 -37.26 -26.69
N ARG A 1178 13.94 -36.82 -27.02
CA ARG A 1178 15.13 -37.66 -27.13
C ARG A 1178 15.82 -37.92 -25.79
N ILE A 1179 15.75 -36.95 -24.87
CA ILE A 1179 16.34 -37.06 -23.52
C ILE A 1179 15.51 -37.96 -22.60
N ARG A 1180 14.17 -37.83 -22.64
CA ARG A 1180 13.27 -38.57 -21.72
C ARG A 1180 13.43 -40.09 -21.76
N PRO A 1181 13.54 -40.76 -22.93
CA PRO A 1181 13.78 -42.20 -22.98
C PRO A 1181 15.11 -42.62 -22.34
N LEU A 1182 16.16 -41.81 -22.50
CA LEU A 1182 17.45 -42.07 -21.86
C LEU A 1182 17.35 -41.92 -20.34
N LEU A 1183 16.62 -40.91 -19.86
CA LEU A 1183 16.36 -40.74 -18.43
C LEU A 1183 15.53 -41.89 -17.85
N SER A 1184 14.58 -42.48 -18.60
CA SER A 1184 13.81 -43.63 -18.12
C SER A 1184 14.61 -44.93 -18.03
N GLN A 1185 15.73 -45.03 -18.76
CA GLN A 1185 16.64 -46.18 -18.71
C GLN A 1185 17.64 -46.10 -17.55
N LEU A 1186 17.74 -44.95 -16.88
CA LEU A 1186 18.71 -44.66 -15.85
C LEU A 1186 18.02 -44.28 -14.53
N GLN A 1187 18.60 -44.67 -13.40
CA GLN A 1187 18.25 -44.05 -12.13
C GLN A 1187 18.95 -42.68 -12.08
N THR A 1188 18.19 -41.59 -12.17
CA THR A 1188 18.75 -40.24 -12.32
C THR A 1188 18.45 -39.32 -11.15
N ARG A 1189 19.42 -38.45 -10.81
CA ARG A 1189 19.30 -37.37 -9.84
C ARG A 1189 19.73 -36.07 -10.49
N PHE A 1190 18.96 -34.99 -10.34
CA PHE A 1190 19.32 -33.67 -10.87
C PHE A 1190 19.75 -32.72 -9.74
N SER A 1191 20.83 -31.98 -9.94
CA SER A 1191 21.21 -30.84 -9.09
C SER A 1191 21.66 -29.65 -9.93
N HIS A 1192 21.55 -28.47 -9.33
CA HIS A 1192 22.15 -27.25 -9.86
C HIS A 1192 23.49 -26.99 -9.16
N ILE A 1193 24.52 -26.65 -9.92
CA ILE A 1193 25.79 -26.13 -9.40
C ILE A 1193 26.02 -24.71 -9.92
N HIS A 1194 26.77 -23.88 -9.21
CA HIS A 1194 27.18 -22.60 -9.77
C HIS A 1194 28.23 -22.79 -10.88
N ARG A 1195 28.29 -21.87 -11.84
CA ARG A 1195 29.26 -21.90 -12.95
C ARG A 1195 30.70 -22.04 -12.47
N GLU A 1196 31.03 -21.42 -11.34
CA GLU A 1196 32.35 -21.54 -10.70
C GLU A 1196 32.69 -22.99 -10.28
N GLY A 1197 31.69 -23.86 -10.10
CA GLY A 1197 31.85 -25.30 -9.84
C GLY A 1197 31.66 -26.20 -11.06
N ASN A 1198 31.28 -25.67 -12.23
CA ASN A 1198 31.08 -26.43 -13.48
C ASN A 1198 32.22 -26.21 -14.50
N ARG A 1199 33.40 -25.74 -14.07
CA ARG A 1199 34.47 -25.24 -14.94
C ARG A 1199 35.02 -26.26 -15.94
N ALA A 1200 35.02 -27.55 -15.56
CA ALA A 1200 35.46 -28.62 -16.45
C ALA A 1200 34.53 -28.81 -17.66
N ALA A 1201 33.22 -28.71 -17.46
CA ALA A 1201 32.24 -28.76 -18.54
C ALA A 1201 32.26 -27.47 -19.38
N ASP A 1202 32.36 -26.29 -18.75
CA ASP A 1202 32.48 -24.98 -19.43
C ASP A 1202 33.73 -24.91 -20.34
N PHE A 1203 34.87 -25.43 -19.87
CA PHE A 1203 36.07 -25.57 -20.69
C PHE A 1203 35.84 -26.46 -21.93
N LEU A 1204 35.15 -27.60 -21.76
CA LEU A 1204 34.85 -28.52 -22.85
C LEU A 1204 33.84 -27.94 -23.83
N ALA A 1205 32.84 -27.20 -23.37
CA ALA A 1205 31.85 -26.52 -24.21
C ALA A 1205 32.52 -25.46 -25.09
N GLY A 1206 33.44 -24.67 -24.51
CA GLY A 1206 34.27 -23.72 -25.24
C GLY A 1206 35.16 -24.37 -26.30
N ARG A 1207 35.74 -25.55 -26.01
CA ARG A 1207 36.47 -26.34 -27.02
C ARG A 1207 35.55 -26.92 -28.09
N GLY A 1208 34.32 -27.28 -27.74
CA GLY A 1208 33.30 -27.79 -28.67
C GLY A 1208 33.02 -26.82 -29.81
N VAL A 1209 33.05 -25.50 -29.54
CA VAL A 1209 32.89 -24.44 -30.56
C VAL A 1209 33.99 -24.49 -31.62
N GLN A 1210 35.20 -24.91 -31.25
CA GLN A 1210 36.39 -24.88 -32.11
C GLN A 1210 36.70 -26.23 -32.77
N THR A 1211 35.98 -27.28 -32.43
CA THR A 1211 36.26 -28.65 -32.87
C THR A 1211 35.38 -29.03 -34.05
N PRO A 1212 35.89 -29.70 -35.11
CA PRO A 1212 35.11 -30.00 -36.30
C PRO A 1212 34.10 -31.14 -36.12
N ALA A 1213 34.24 -31.99 -35.10
CA ALA A 1213 33.36 -33.13 -34.83
C ALA A 1213 33.33 -33.49 -33.33
N LEU A 1214 32.37 -34.34 -32.94
CA LEU A 1214 32.31 -34.91 -31.59
C LEU A 1214 33.61 -35.66 -31.28
N THR A 1215 34.29 -35.25 -30.21
CA THR A 1215 35.55 -35.83 -29.75
C THR A 1215 35.37 -36.35 -28.34
N PHE A 1216 35.78 -37.60 -28.11
CA PHE A 1216 35.78 -38.24 -26.79
C PHE A 1216 37.17 -38.23 -26.18
N TYR A 1217 37.22 -38.15 -24.86
CA TYR A 1217 38.43 -38.21 -24.05
C TYR A 1217 38.25 -39.22 -22.92
N ASP A 1218 39.26 -40.05 -22.71
CA ASP A 1218 39.44 -40.86 -21.51
C ASP A 1218 40.49 -40.20 -20.58
N ALA A 1219 40.83 -40.88 -19.48
CA ALA A 1219 41.82 -40.39 -18.52
C ALA A 1219 43.21 -40.15 -19.13
N ASP A 1220 43.59 -40.87 -20.19
CA ASP A 1220 44.90 -40.79 -20.81
C ASP A 1220 44.96 -39.71 -21.90
N THR A 1221 43.91 -39.61 -22.71
CA THR A 1221 43.79 -38.71 -23.86
C THR A 1221 43.26 -37.31 -23.53
N ALA A 1222 42.76 -37.08 -22.31
CA ALA A 1222 42.25 -35.78 -21.88
C ALA A 1222 43.29 -34.63 -21.98
N PRO A 1223 42.90 -33.40 -22.39
CA PRO A 1223 43.82 -32.26 -22.41
C PRO A 1223 44.40 -31.93 -21.03
N ARG A 1224 45.66 -31.48 -20.96
CA ARG A 1224 46.34 -31.13 -19.69
C ARG A 1224 45.52 -30.19 -18.79
N HIS A 1225 44.83 -29.21 -19.38
CA HIS A 1225 44.00 -28.27 -18.63
C HIS A 1225 42.76 -28.94 -18.02
N LEU A 1226 42.12 -29.87 -18.73
CA LEU A 1226 41.00 -30.65 -18.20
C LEU A 1226 41.47 -31.55 -17.04
N LYS A 1227 42.61 -32.23 -17.20
CA LYS A 1227 43.21 -33.04 -16.13
C LYS A 1227 43.50 -32.20 -14.87
N ALA A 1228 43.97 -30.96 -15.04
CA ALA A 1228 44.19 -30.03 -13.93
C ALA A 1228 42.88 -29.63 -13.22
N LEU A 1229 41.81 -29.30 -13.97
CA LEU A 1229 40.49 -28.98 -13.40
C LEU A 1229 39.91 -30.15 -12.61
N VAL A 1230 39.93 -31.36 -13.20
CA VAL A 1230 39.47 -32.59 -12.53
C VAL A 1230 40.29 -32.87 -11.26
N ARG A 1231 41.61 -32.67 -11.30
CA ARG A 1231 42.47 -32.88 -10.13
C ARG A 1231 42.20 -31.87 -9.02
N MET A 1232 41.91 -30.60 -9.35
CA MET A 1232 41.53 -29.59 -8.36
C MET A 1232 40.20 -29.94 -7.68
N ASP A 1233 39.22 -30.41 -8.45
CA ASP A 1233 37.93 -30.88 -7.91
C ASP A 1233 38.11 -32.10 -7.00
N GLN A 1234 38.94 -33.08 -7.39
CA GLN A 1234 39.29 -34.25 -6.56
C GLN A 1234 39.94 -33.87 -5.23
N LEU A 1235 40.82 -32.86 -5.25
CA LEU A 1235 41.53 -32.38 -4.07
C LEU A 1235 40.66 -31.43 -3.21
N GLY A 1236 39.42 -31.17 -3.60
CA GLY A 1236 38.49 -30.31 -2.86
C GLY A 1236 38.90 -28.84 -2.86
N TYR A 1237 39.51 -28.34 -3.93
CA TYR A 1237 39.85 -26.91 -4.01
C TYR A 1237 38.59 -26.05 -4.15
N PRO A 1238 38.36 -25.08 -3.25
CA PRO A 1238 37.18 -24.22 -3.32
C PRO A 1238 37.30 -23.19 -4.44
N ASN A 1239 36.26 -23.07 -5.26
CA ASN A 1239 36.06 -21.90 -6.10
C ASN A 1239 35.26 -20.85 -5.31
N PHE A 1240 35.45 -19.57 -5.57
CA PHE A 1240 34.78 -18.51 -4.80
C PHE A 1240 33.84 -17.69 -5.66
N ARG A 1241 32.58 -17.64 -5.24
CA ARG A 1241 31.61 -16.69 -5.78
C ARG A 1241 31.45 -15.52 -4.83
N PHE A 1242 31.64 -14.31 -5.34
CA PHE A 1242 31.48 -13.08 -4.56
C PHE A 1242 30.13 -12.45 -4.87
N ARG A 1243 29.28 -12.27 -3.86
CA ARG A 1243 28.01 -11.51 -3.99
C ARG A 1243 27.95 -10.34 -3.02
N TYR A 1244 27.46 -9.21 -3.52
CA TYR A 1244 27.09 -8.05 -2.70
C TYR A 1244 25.63 -8.20 -2.26
N ARG A 1245 25.28 -7.70 -1.07
CA ARG A 1245 23.97 -7.93 -0.41
C ARG A 1245 22.75 -7.37 -1.17
N ASP A 1246 22.96 -6.53 -2.19
CA ASP A 1246 21.90 -5.79 -2.89
C ASP A 1246 21.92 -6.02 -4.42
N GLY A 1247 21.87 -7.29 -4.85
CA GLY A 1247 21.78 -7.67 -6.27
C GLY A 1247 21.06 -8.99 -6.50
#